data_AF-D8R8Y2-F1
#
_entry.id   AF-D8R8Y2-F1
#
_cell.length_a   1.000
_cell.length_b   1.000
_cell.length_c   1.000
_cell.angle_alpha   90.00
_cell.angle_beta   90.00
_cell.angle_gamma   90.00
#
_symmetry.space_group_name_H-M   'P 1'
#
loop_
_entity.id
_entity.type
_entity.pdbx_description
1 polymer ?
#
loop_
_entity_poly.entity_id
_entity_poly.type
_entity_poly.pdbx_seq_one_letter_code
_entity_poly.pdbx_strand_id
1 'polypeptide(L)'
;MCCPLVRRSEIVLSRFCSLGSSSRLLWSPGDVKCRLPCTVRNPRDLVLLAFSYGVAPSDLLPRHRYEVISACTHRWVGLLSIIYRLLPASTAGLALTPPRGWNSYDSFSWIVSEEEFLQNAKILANTLAPFGYEYVVIDFLWYRKQEKGASVQSSGHDLIDEWGRPVPDPKRWPSTAGGKGFAPIADKVHAMGLKFGIHVMRGITTVAVANNTPILGAKGWRAKDIALTSQPCPWMQECFVSINTTSAGGKAFLKSLYDQYASWGVDFVKHDCVFGADNIDLEEIQAVSEAITNTGRPIVYSLSPGVQATPSLASSVSGIVNMYRITGDDWDRWGDVAAHFDVAKSFAAAGLIGAPGLGGGKSWPDLDMLPLGWLTDGGAPYGPYRSCRLSFDEQKTQLTLWAMAKSPLMYGGDLRNIDQATYAMITNPTILEINTHSTENTEYYAGTLPGTEDVPLLTLVSCDELSSNTHWTLEKKQNARICWNASRTTSSRSSVLSGCFNWTSLSDSSLSDTESKGAIRLWTSDFGELCMDSQPNLPSSIGMFASKRFSFCTMENSQAWQLLPNGKLLSPSSGFCAEVKEVAPIRIWLARGLKGQYYVAFFNLGQNSTTVTYSLAGLQQRQPGLKLATTKARGAQGPEAPKTQPGLDADDSTTQCTGEEVWSRTELDKVESLSALVPSHGCALFSLICSGSGGKNLA
;
A
#
# COMPACT_ATOMS: atom_id res chain seq x y z
N MET A 1 39.85 39.95 -35.33
CA MET A 1 41.23 40.21 -34.87
C MET A 1 41.41 39.63 -33.47
N CYS A 2 42.38 38.72 -33.35
CA CYS A 2 43.16 38.27 -32.21
C CYS A 2 42.54 37.98 -30.81
N CYS A 3 42.71 36.71 -30.42
CA CYS A 3 42.96 36.20 -29.05
C CYS A 3 44.22 36.85 -28.43
N PRO A 4 44.54 36.74 -27.11
CA PRO A 4 45.04 35.47 -26.58
C PRO A 4 44.75 35.12 -25.09
N LEU A 5 44.91 33.82 -24.83
CA LEU A 5 45.27 33.18 -23.56
C LEU A 5 46.48 33.83 -22.85
N VAL A 6 46.66 33.60 -21.53
CA VAL A 6 47.86 32.96 -20.91
C VAL A 6 47.87 32.97 -19.36
N ARG A 7 47.95 31.75 -18.81
CA ARG A 7 48.78 31.15 -17.71
C ARG A 7 48.69 31.53 -16.21
N ARG A 8 48.66 30.41 -15.47
CA ARG A 8 49.14 30.05 -14.11
C ARG A 8 50.36 30.81 -13.54
N SER A 9 50.35 30.94 -12.20
CA SER A 9 51.51 30.86 -11.29
C SER A 9 50.99 30.61 -9.86
N GLU A 10 51.19 29.41 -9.30
CA GLU A 10 52.18 29.11 -8.24
C GLU A 10 51.90 29.78 -6.88
N ILE A 11 51.46 28.99 -5.89
CA ILE A 11 51.48 29.38 -4.47
C ILE A 11 52.61 28.61 -3.80
N VAL A 12 53.61 29.36 -3.38
CA VAL A 12 54.75 28.94 -2.56
C VAL A 12 54.32 28.83 -1.10
N LEU A 13 54.63 27.70 -0.47
CA LEU A 13 54.52 27.44 0.96
C LEU A 13 55.56 28.23 1.75
N SER A 14 55.11 28.99 2.76
CA SER A 14 55.87 29.38 3.96
C SER A 14 54.83 29.82 5.02
N ARG A 15 54.88 29.56 6.33
CA ARG A 15 55.98 29.30 7.28
C ARG A 15 55.50 28.42 8.45
N PHE A 16 56.51 27.88 9.13
CA PHE A 16 56.57 27.11 10.37
C PHE A 16 55.82 27.70 11.59
N CYS A 17 55.35 26.81 12.47
CA CYS A 17 55.58 26.94 13.92
C CYS A 17 55.75 25.55 14.57
N SER A 18 56.79 25.42 15.37
CA SER A 18 57.39 24.19 15.92
C SER A 18 56.63 23.60 17.12
N LEU A 19 56.64 22.27 17.23
CA LEU A 19 56.26 21.51 18.42
C LEU A 19 57.32 21.66 19.53
N GLY A 20 56.86 21.94 20.76
CA GLY A 20 57.62 21.86 22.00
C GLY A 20 57.22 20.62 22.80
N SER A 21 58.22 19.98 23.39
CA SER A 21 58.26 18.61 23.92
C SER A 21 57.69 18.40 25.34
N SER A 22 57.42 17.12 25.61
CA SER A 22 57.40 16.41 26.90
C SER A 22 56.25 16.66 27.89
N SER A 23 55.37 15.66 28.04
CA SER A 23 54.94 15.04 29.32
C SER A 23 54.02 13.84 29.03
N ARG A 24 54.35 12.65 29.56
CA ARG A 24 53.43 11.50 29.65
C ARG A 24 52.35 11.82 30.68
N LEU A 25 51.08 11.59 30.37
CA LEU A 25 50.03 11.43 31.38
C LEU A 25 49.02 10.36 30.96
N LEU A 26 48.72 9.53 31.95
CA LEU A 26 47.89 8.33 31.92
C LEU A 26 46.42 8.61 31.59
N TRP A 27 45.76 7.59 31.06
CA TRP A 27 44.34 7.53 30.75
C TRP A 27 43.50 7.33 32.02
N SER A 28 42.43 8.12 32.18
CA SER A 28 41.26 7.88 33.04
C SER A 28 40.12 8.81 32.57
N PRO A 29 38.84 8.36 32.52
CA PRO A 29 37.77 9.05 31.79
C PRO A 29 37.08 10.12 32.64
N GLY A 30 37.03 11.36 32.15
CA GLY A 30 36.26 12.44 32.75
C GLY A 30 36.53 13.80 32.10
N ASP A 31 35.49 14.35 31.46
CA ASP A 31 35.26 15.75 31.07
C ASP A 31 36.45 16.70 30.87
N VAL A 32 36.77 17.03 29.61
CA VAL A 32 37.50 18.27 29.26
C VAL A 32 36.86 18.95 28.05
N LYS A 33 36.24 20.11 28.27
CA LYS A 33 35.89 21.09 27.21
C LYS A 33 37.15 21.82 26.76
N CYS A 34 37.65 21.54 25.56
CA CYS A 34 38.65 22.38 24.91
C CYS A 34 37.98 23.59 24.24
N ARG A 35 38.31 24.80 24.68
CA ARG A 35 38.04 26.05 23.93
C ARG A 35 39.34 26.50 23.25
N LEU A 36 39.35 26.51 21.92
CA LEU A 36 40.34 27.26 21.12
C LEU A 36 39.67 28.55 20.61
N PRO A 37 40.36 29.72 20.62
CA PRO A 37 39.83 30.92 20.00
C PRO A 37 40.20 30.94 18.50
N CYS A 38 39.20 30.94 17.62
CA CYS A 38 39.39 31.27 16.20
C CYS A 38 38.90 32.71 15.96
N THR A 39 39.77 33.56 15.42
CA THR A 39 39.41 34.88 14.91
C THR A 39 39.03 34.76 13.43
N VAL A 40 37.84 35.23 13.05
CA VAL A 40 37.32 35.19 11.67
C VAL A 40 37.57 36.55 11.00
N ARG A 41 38.21 36.55 9.82
CA ARG A 41 38.23 37.69 8.89
C ARG A 41 37.32 37.34 7.72
N ASN A 42 36.22 38.10 7.56
CA ASN A 42 35.30 38.20 6.43
C ASN A 42 33.94 37.42 6.53
N PRO A 43 32.78 37.99 6.16
CA PRO A 43 31.44 37.46 6.49
C PRO A 43 30.93 36.28 5.64
N ARG A 44 31.76 35.64 4.80
CA ARG A 44 31.31 34.53 3.92
C ARG A 44 31.46 33.13 4.52
N ASP A 45 32.08 33.00 5.68
CA ASP A 45 32.35 31.71 6.34
C ASP A 45 31.33 31.34 7.43
N LEU A 46 30.19 32.05 7.51
CA LEU A 46 29.21 31.86 8.59
C LEU A 46 28.41 30.54 8.52
N VAL A 47 28.64 29.68 7.52
CA VAL A 47 27.86 28.45 7.29
C VAL A 47 28.55 27.19 7.84
N LEU A 48 29.82 27.26 8.22
CA LEU A 48 30.59 26.10 8.69
C LEU A 48 30.78 26.14 10.21
N LEU A 49 29.71 25.91 10.99
CA LEU A 49 29.82 25.47 12.40
C LEU A 49 28.50 25.01 13.05
N ALA A 50 27.44 24.68 12.28
CA ALA A 50 26.17 24.21 12.86
C ALA A 50 26.00 22.67 12.90
N PHE A 51 26.81 21.91 12.17
CA PHE A 51 26.55 20.46 11.95
C PHE A 51 27.23 19.49 12.92
N SER A 52 27.88 19.98 13.99
CA SER A 52 28.42 19.10 15.05
C SER A 52 27.72 19.22 16.41
N TYR A 53 26.67 20.06 16.54
CA TYR A 53 25.94 20.22 17.81
C TYR A 53 24.41 20.39 17.71
N GLY A 54 23.77 20.10 16.57
CA GLY A 54 22.32 19.92 16.51
C GLY A 54 21.48 21.13 16.96
N VAL A 55 21.87 22.34 16.58
CA VAL A 55 21.06 23.56 16.78
C VAL A 55 20.78 24.20 15.42
N ALA A 56 19.50 24.36 15.06
CA ALA A 56 19.07 25.08 13.86
C ALA A 56 19.03 26.60 14.15
N PRO A 57 19.52 27.48 13.26
CA PRO A 57 19.30 28.92 13.39
C PRO A 57 17.90 29.30 12.92
N SER A 58 17.20 30.08 13.72
CA SER A 58 15.98 30.81 13.36
C SER A 58 16.32 32.01 12.44
N ASP A 59 15.47 32.20 11.43
CA ASP A 59 15.23 33.43 10.66
C ASP A 59 16.45 34.14 10.04
N LEU A 60 16.78 33.76 8.80
CA LEU A 60 17.15 34.61 7.64
C LEU A 60 17.89 33.73 6.60
N LEU A 61 17.33 33.64 5.38
CA LEU A 61 17.87 33.08 4.11
C LEU A 61 17.33 31.69 3.65
N PRO A 62 17.26 31.43 2.32
CA PRO A 62 16.49 30.32 1.73
C PRO A 62 17.08 28.95 2.08
N ARG A 63 16.22 28.02 2.50
CA ARG A 63 16.58 26.63 2.82
C ARG A 63 16.88 25.85 1.52
N HIS A 64 18.16 25.72 1.15
CA HIS A 64 18.61 24.73 0.16
C HIS A 64 19.09 23.46 0.88
N ARG A 65 18.57 22.27 0.51
CA ARG A 65 19.07 20.96 0.97
C ARG A 65 20.18 20.48 0.02
N TYR A 66 21.21 19.83 0.57
CA TYR A 66 22.39 19.33 -0.16
C TYR A 66 22.38 17.79 -0.23
N GLU A 67 22.92 17.24 -1.31
CA GLU A 67 23.11 15.80 -1.53
C GLU A 67 24.44 15.34 -0.87
N VAL A 68 24.41 14.28 -0.05
CA VAL A 68 25.61 13.71 0.59
C VAL A 68 25.92 12.37 -0.06
N ILE A 69 27.01 12.30 -0.83
CA ILE A 69 27.57 11.03 -1.30
C ILE A 69 28.48 10.50 -0.17
N SER A 70 28.02 9.49 0.57
CA SER A 70 28.85 8.81 1.57
C SER A 70 29.68 7.72 0.89
N ALA A 71 31.00 7.86 0.90
CA ALA A 71 31.94 6.78 0.59
C ALA A 71 32.61 6.33 1.90
N CYS A 72 32.11 5.25 2.49
CA CYS A 72 32.82 4.58 3.57
C CYS A 72 34.00 3.79 2.97
N THR A 73 35.23 4.29 3.15
CA THR A 73 36.43 3.46 2.95
C THR A 73 37.21 3.38 4.25
N HIS A 74 37.41 2.15 4.70
CA HIS A 74 38.26 1.82 5.85
C HIS A 74 39.72 2.09 5.49
N ARG A 75 40.40 2.86 6.36
CA ARG A 75 41.85 3.05 6.49
C ARG A 75 42.61 3.39 5.19
N TRP A 76 43.06 4.64 5.09
CA TRP A 76 44.46 5.08 4.93
C TRP A 76 44.39 6.58 4.60
N VAL A 77 45.12 7.40 5.37
CA VAL A 77 45.05 8.86 5.31
C VAL A 77 45.63 9.35 3.98
N GLY A 78 44.76 9.78 3.06
CA GLY A 78 45.10 10.54 1.87
C GLY A 78 44.12 11.69 1.72
N LEU A 79 44.61 12.93 1.72
CA LEU A 79 43.79 14.13 1.49
C LEU A 79 43.18 14.08 0.09
N LEU A 80 41.91 13.68 0.01
CA LEU A 80 41.06 13.95 -1.16
C LEU A 80 40.42 15.32 -0.97
N SER A 81 40.81 16.27 -1.81
CA SER A 81 40.13 17.56 -1.92
C SER A 81 38.77 17.33 -2.57
N ILE A 82 37.70 17.33 -1.77
CA ILE A 82 36.32 17.25 -2.26
C ILE A 82 35.94 18.62 -2.81
N ILE A 83 35.87 18.74 -4.13
CA ILE A 83 35.28 19.90 -4.80
C ILE A 83 33.76 19.71 -4.75
N TYR A 84 33.09 20.44 -3.86
CA TYR A 84 31.63 20.53 -3.87
C TYR A 84 31.20 21.41 -5.05
N ARG A 85 30.67 20.79 -6.11
CA ARG A 85 29.86 21.52 -7.09
C ARG A 85 28.45 21.65 -6.52
N LEU A 86 28.02 22.88 -6.27
CA LEU A 86 26.62 23.22 -6.07
C LEU A 86 25.88 23.00 -7.39
N LEU A 87 25.34 21.80 -7.59
CA LEU A 87 24.33 21.59 -8.61
C LEU A 87 22.98 22.05 -8.02
N PRO A 88 22.13 22.73 -8.81
CA PRO A 88 20.74 22.90 -8.41
C PRO A 88 20.16 21.50 -8.15
N ALA A 89 19.46 21.32 -7.03
CA ALA A 89 18.74 20.08 -6.77
C ALA A 89 17.88 19.80 -8.00
N SER A 90 18.20 18.72 -8.72
CA SER A 90 17.27 18.21 -9.72
C SER A 90 15.94 17.97 -9.00
N THR A 91 14.82 18.18 -9.69
CA THR A 91 13.50 17.71 -9.26
C THR A 91 13.57 16.20 -9.06
N ALA A 92 14.03 15.74 -7.90
CA ALA A 92 13.95 14.34 -7.52
C ALA A 92 12.47 13.99 -7.54
N GLY A 93 12.10 12.99 -8.34
CA GLY A 93 10.69 12.61 -8.48
C GLY A 93 10.08 12.27 -7.11
N LEU A 94 8.81 12.59 -6.93
CA LEU A 94 8.03 12.08 -5.80
C LEU A 94 7.74 10.59 -6.00
N ALA A 95 7.78 9.82 -4.91
CA ALA A 95 7.46 8.40 -4.90
C ALA A 95 8.21 7.58 -5.98
N LEU A 96 9.55 7.76 -6.10
CA LEU A 96 10.39 6.96 -7.02
C LEU A 96 10.39 5.46 -6.71
N THR A 97 9.96 5.11 -5.51
CA THR A 97 9.69 3.75 -5.04
C THR A 97 8.32 3.76 -4.36
N PRO A 98 7.65 2.61 -4.19
CA PRO A 98 6.41 2.54 -3.43
C PRO A 98 6.58 3.21 -2.06
N PRO A 99 5.69 4.16 -1.67
CA PRO A 99 5.74 4.78 -0.35
C PRO A 99 5.70 3.75 0.78
N ARG A 100 6.48 3.98 1.83
CA ARG A 100 6.46 3.17 3.06
C ARG A 100 6.26 4.06 4.27
N GLY A 101 5.37 3.65 5.16
CA GLY A 101 4.99 4.49 6.29
C GLY A 101 4.03 3.82 7.25
N TRP A 102 3.38 4.66 8.03
CA TRP A 102 2.34 4.30 8.97
C TRP A 102 1.10 5.18 8.74
N ASN A 103 -0.07 4.58 8.85
CA ASN A 103 -1.35 5.27 8.78
C ASN A 103 -2.18 4.93 10.03
N SER A 104 -2.83 5.93 10.64
CA SER A 104 -3.55 5.76 11.90
C SER A 104 -4.87 5.01 11.82
N TYR A 105 -5.41 4.70 10.63
CA TYR A 105 -6.78 4.21 10.48
C TYR A 105 -7.03 2.84 11.14
N ASP A 106 -6.22 1.81 10.87
CA ASP A 106 -6.54 0.45 11.35
C ASP A 106 -6.40 0.31 12.88
N SER A 107 -5.62 1.19 13.52
CA SER A 107 -5.41 1.21 14.98
C SER A 107 -6.33 2.19 15.70
N PHE A 108 -6.58 3.36 15.13
CA PHE A 108 -7.30 4.44 15.81
C PHE A 108 -8.60 4.85 15.11
N SER A 109 -8.95 4.26 13.97
CA SER A 109 -10.15 4.59 13.21
C SER A 109 -10.21 6.09 12.91
N TRP A 110 -11.05 6.85 13.61
CA TRP A 110 -11.18 8.30 13.45
C TRP A 110 -10.79 9.12 14.68
N ILE A 111 -10.27 8.46 15.73
CA ILE A 111 -10.16 9.04 17.09
C ILE A 111 -8.72 9.31 17.55
N VAL A 112 -7.71 9.12 16.69
CA VAL A 112 -6.30 9.33 17.06
C VAL A 112 -6.09 10.72 17.69
N SER A 113 -5.34 10.76 18.79
CA SER A 113 -4.93 12.01 19.44
C SER A 113 -3.51 12.45 19.03
N GLU A 114 -3.18 13.72 19.26
CA GLU A 114 -1.82 14.25 18.98
C GLU A 114 -0.73 13.47 19.71
N GLU A 115 -0.96 13.09 20.96
CA GLU A 115 0.02 12.34 21.75
C GLU A 115 0.27 10.96 21.14
N GLU A 116 -0.79 10.22 20.83
CA GLU A 116 -0.70 8.87 20.26
C GLU A 116 -0.04 8.88 18.88
N PHE A 117 -0.39 9.87 18.05
CA PHE A 117 0.23 10.09 16.75
C PHE A 117 1.74 10.36 16.87
N LEU A 118 2.14 11.29 17.75
CA LEU A 118 3.56 11.65 17.92
C LEU A 118 4.38 10.52 18.57
N GLN A 119 3.79 9.72 19.44
CA GLN A 119 4.43 8.51 19.98
C GLN A 119 4.70 7.49 18.87
N ASN A 120 3.71 7.21 18.01
CA ASN A 120 3.86 6.33 16.85
C ASN A 120 4.93 6.86 15.88
N ALA A 121 4.89 8.16 15.55
CA ALA A 121 5.89 8.79 14.69
C ALA A 121 7.32 8.68 15.25
N LYS A 122 7.49 8.90 16.56
CA LYS A 122 8.79 8.76 17.22
C LYS A 122 9.30 7.31 17.18
N ILE A 123 8.43 6.32 17.36
CA ILE A 123 8.82 4.90 17.24
C ILE A 123 9.24 4.61 15.80
N LEU A 124 8.44 5.01 14.81
CA LEU A 124 8.76 4.83 13.39
C LEU A 124 10.14 5.43 13.06
N ALA A 125 10.42 6.66 13.49
CA ALA A 125 11.71 7.32 13.28
C ALA A 125 12.89 6.53 13.88
N ASN A 126 12.70 5.93 15.06
CA ASN A 126 13.78 5.23 15.76
C ASN A 126 13.99 3.80 15.26
N THR A 127 12.95 3.13 14.76
CA THR A 127 12.99 1.67 14.51
C THR A 127 12.76 1.29 13.05
N LEU A 128 11.90 2.00 12.32
CA LEU A 128 11.52 1.64 10.95
C LEU A 128 12.13 2.56 9.88
N ALA A 129 12.52 3.79 10.22
CA ALA A 129 13.17 4.70 9.28
C ALA A 129 14.47 4.14 8.65
N PRO A 130 15.34 3.38 9.36
CA PRO A 130 16.48 2.72 8.73
C PRO A 130 16.09 1.73 7.61
N PHE A 131 14.85 1.26 7.63
CA PHE A 131 14.27 0.36 6.63
C PHE A 131 13.40 1.09 5.60
N GLY A 132 13.53 2.41 5.49
CA GLY A 132 12.87 3.22 4.46
C GLY A 132 11.43 3.62 4.75
N TYR A 133 10.91 3.35 5.95
CA TYR A 133 9.63 3.90 6.38
C TYR A 133 9.78 5.39 6.69
N GLU A 134 9.08 6.25 5.96
CA GLU A 134 9.26 7.70 6.08
C GLU A 134 7.95 8.49 6.23
N TYR A 135 6.80 7.93 5.86
CA TYR A 135 5.51 8.63 5.97
C TYR A 135 4.78 8.31 7.27
N VAL A 136 4.21 9.32 7.93
CA VAL A 136 3.25 9.18 9.03
C VAL A 136 1.97 9.94 8.68
N VAL A 137 0.87 9.22 8.52
CA VAL A 137 -0.37 9.74 7.94
C VAL A 137 -1.49 9.76 8.97
N ILE A 138 -2.09 10.94 9.18
CA ILE A 138 -3.31 11.09 10.00
C ILE A 138 -4.53 10.75 9.14
N ASP A 139 -5.28 9.77 9.59
CA ASP A 139 -6.49 9.20 8.99
C ASP A 139 -7.49 8.91 10.12
N PHE A 140 -8.81 8.90 9.93
CA PHE A 140 -9.61 9.80 9.10
C PHE A 140 -10.41 10.75 10.03
N LEU A 141 -11.04 11.80 9.50
CA LEU A 141 -11.84 12.78 10.27
C LEU A 141 -11.07 13.58 11.34
N TRP A 142 -9.83 13.97 11.14
CA TRP A 142 -9.12 14.82 12.11
C TRP A 142 -9.80 16.18 12.41
N TYR A 143 -10.72 16.61 11.55
CA TYR A 143 -11.55 17.81 11.69
C TYR A 143 -12.90 17.58 12.41
N ARG A 144 -13.31 16.32 12.65
CA ARG A 144 -14.56 15.99 13.38
C ARG A 144 -14.39 16.27 14.87
N LYS A 145 -15.34 16.95 15.50
CA LYS A 145 -15.30 17.15 16.96
C LYS A 145 -15.40 15.80 17.67
N GLN A 146 -14.51 15.55 18.64
CA GLN A 146 -14.67 14.42 19.54
C GLN A 146 -15.62 14.80 20.67
N GLU A 147 -16.91 14.68 20.41
CA GLU A 147 -17.97 15.00 21.36
C GLU A 147 -19.08 13.93 21.35
N LYS A 148 -19.93 13.97 22.38
CA LYS A 148 -21.05 13.03 22.49
C LYS A 148 -21.96 13.15 21.27
N GLY A 149 -22.21 12.04 20.59
CA GLY A 149 -23.05 11.97 19.39
C GLY A 149 -22.27 12.03 18.08
N ALA A 150 -21.00 12.42 18.10
CA ALA A 150 -20.14 12.34 16.92
C ALA A 150 -19.76 10.88 16.62
N SER A 151 -19.83 10.52 15.35
CA SER A 151 -19.43 9.22 14.79
C SER A 151 -18.86 9.43 13.38
N VAL A 152 -18.46 8.35 12.72
CA VAL A 152 -18.04 8.35 11.31
C VAL A 152 -19.11 9.00 10.41
N GLN A 153 -20.38 8.68 10.64
CA GLN A 153 -21.51 9.07 9.79
C GLN A 153 -22.22 10.35 10.27
N SER A 154 -21.81 10.93 11.40
CA SER A 154 -22.52 12.09 11.96
C SER A 154 -22.18 13.38 11.21
N SER A 155 -23.13 13.91 10.43
CA SER A 155 -23.04 15.23 9.82
C SER A 155 -23.14 16.36 10.87
N GLY A 156 -22.68 17.57 10.54
CA GLY A 156 -22.82 18.73 11.44
C GLY A 156 -21.72 18.90 12.51
N HIS A 157 -20.84 17.93 12.68
CA HIS A 157 -19.81 17.93 13.72
C HIS A 157 -18.40 18.33 13.22
N ASP A 158 -18.25 18.65 11.93
CA ASP A 158 -16.98 19.04 11.35
C ASP A 158 -16.59 20.48 11.72
N LEU A 159 -15.32 20.68 12.09
CA LEU A 159 -14.74 21.99 12.29
C LEU A 159 -14.23 22.55 10.95
N ILE A 160 -14.63 23.78 10.67
CA ILE A 160 -14.21 24.55 9.51
C ILE A 160 -13.72 25.93 9.94
N ASP A 161 -12.82 26.52 9.16
CA ASP A 161 -12.48 27.94 9.28
C ASP A 161 -13.55 28.83 8.64
N GLU A 162 -13.34 30.16 8.68
CA GLU A 162 -14.26 31.14 8.13
C GLU A 162 -14.43 31.06 6.61
N TRP A 163 -13.58 30.30 5.91
CA TRP A 163 -13.59 30.09 4.46
C TRP A 163 -14.17 28.72 4.06
N GLY A 164 -14.70 27.96 5.03
CA GLY A 164 -15.28 26.64 4.79
C GLY A 164 -14.26 25.51 4.65
N ARG A 165 -12.99 25.73 5.01
CA ARG A 165 -11.94 24.71 4.93
C ARG A 165 -11.86 23.92 6.25
N PRO A 166 -11.76 22.58 6.23
CA PRO A 166 -11.64 21.78 7.44
C PRO A 166 -10.41 22.16 8.28
N VAL A 167 -10.56 22.20 9.61
CA VAL A 167 -9.46 22.49 10.56
C VAL A 167 -9.42 21.43 11.67
N PRO A 168 -8.23 21.11 12.22
CA PRO A 168 -8.10 20.08 13.25
C PRO A 168 -8.84 20.46 14.54
N ASP A 169 -9.43 19.46 15.19
CA ASP A 169 -10.07 19.63 16.51
C ASP A 169 -9.02 19.92 17.60
N PRO A 170 -8.96 21.14 18.18
CA PRO A 170 -7.96 21.47 19.19
C PRO A 170 -8.08 20.64 20.47
N LYS A 171 -9.22 19.95 20.71
CA LYS A 171 -9.33 19.01 21.83
C LYS A 171 -8.50 17.75 21.61
N ARG A 172 -8.44 17.26 20.37
CA ARG A 172 -7.59 16.11 19.97
C ARG A 172 -6.19 16.52 19.59
N TRP A 173 -6.04 17.75 19.10
CA TRP A 173 -4.78 18.33 18.62
C TRP A 173 -4.45 19.63 19.35
N PRO A 174 -4.07 19.59 20.64
CA PRO A 174 -3.89 20.79 21.46
C PRO A 174 -2.90 21.80 20.90
N SER A 175 -1.85 21.35 20.19
CA SER A 175 -0.87 22.27 19.61
C SER A 175 -1.40 23.10 18.44
N THR A 176 -2.53 22.71 17.86
CA THR A 176 -3.20 23.42 16.76
C THR A 176 -4.03 24.61 17.22
N ALA A 177 -4.22 24.75 18.55
CA ALA A 177 -4.95 25.85 19.16
C ALA A 177 -4.43 27.22 18.70
N GLY A 178 -5.36 28.16 18.51
CA GLY A 178 -5.06 29.49 17.98
C GLY A 178 -4.88 29.55 16.46
N GLY A 179 -5.47 28.59 15.72
CA GLY A 179 -5.53 28.64 14.25
C GLY A 179 -4.23 28.26 13.55
N LYS A 180 -3.35 27.52 14.22
CA LYS A 180 -2.05 27.09 13.64
C LYS A 180 -2.18 25.94 12.66
N GLY A 181 -3.35 25.28 12.65
CA GLY A 181 -3.58 24.03 11.94
C GLY A 181 -2.50 23.01 12.25
N PHE A 182 -2.12 22.16 11.29
CA PHE A 182 -1.15 21.10 11.53
C PHE A 182 0.32 21.51 11.48
N ALA A 183 0.66 22.79 11.26
CA ALA A 183 2.06 23.24 11.20
C ALA A 183 2.92 22.76 12.40
N PRO A 184 2.46 22.85 13.67
CA PRO A 184 3.24 22.37 14.80
C PRO A 184 3.45 20.84 14.84
N ILE A 185 2.53 20.07 14.24
CA ILE A 185 2.64 18.61 14.16
C ILE A 185 3.64 18.26 13.06
N ALA A 186 3.50 18.87 11.88
CA ALA A 186 4.43 18.68 10.77
C ALA A 186 5.87 19.05 11.16
N ASP A 187 6.07 20.16 11.87
CA ASP A 187 7.39 20.57 12.37
C ASP A 187 8.02 19.50 13.27
N LYS A 188 7.23 18.89 14.16
CA LYS A 188 7.70 17.79 15.03
C LYS A 188 8.05 16.54 14.20
N VAL A 189 7.22 16.18 13.23
CA VAL A 189 7.45 15.04 12.32
C VAL A 189 8.71 15.27 11.47
N HIS A 190 8.88 16.45 10.88
CA HIS A 190 10.06 16.81 10.10
C HIS A 190 11.33 16.85 10.95
N ALA A 191 11.24 17.29 12.21
CA ALA A 191 12.36 17.26 13.16
C ALA A 191 12.81 15.82 13.49
N MET A 192 11.92 14.83 13.34
CA MET A 192 12.26 13.40 13.44
C MET A 192 12.83 12.82 12.14
N GLY A 193 12.94 13.62 11.07
CA GLY A 193 13.41 13.16 9.75
C GLY A 193 12.35 12.42 8.94
N LEU A 194 11.08 12.50 9.34
CA LEU A 194 9.94 11.85 8.67
C LEU A 194 9.17 12.84 7.78
N LYS A 195 8.19 12.32 7.05
CA LYS A 195 7.24 13.04 6.19
C LYS A 195 5.83 12.95 6.76
N PHE A 196 5.14 14.09 6.75
CA PHE A 196 3.83 14.23 7.37
C PHE A 196 2.70 14.09 6.33
N GLY A 197 1.72 13.24 6.59
CA GLY A 197 0.57 13.04 5.71
C GLY A 197 -0.78 13.26 6.40
N ILE A 198 -1.78 13.61 5.60
CA ILE A 198 -3.18 13.72 6.04
C ILE A 198 -4.14 13.05 5.05
N HIS A 199 -5.21 12.49 5.59
CA HIS A 199 -6.40 12.09 4.85
C HIS A 199 -7.31 13.30 4.58
N VAL A 200 -7.92 13.36 3.40
CA VAL A 200 -8.91 14.38 3.02
C VAL A 200 -10.06 13.75 2.24
N MET A 201 -11.24 14.33 2.36
CA MET A 201 -12.42 13.92 1.59
C MET A 201 -12.58 14.74 0.32
N ARG A 202 -13.15 14.13 -0.71
CA ARG A 202 -13.59 14.82 -1.93
C ARG A 202 -14.55 15.98 -1.64
N GLY A 203 -14.30 17.08 -2.33
CA GLY A 203 -15.20 18.23 -2.38
C GLY A 203 -15.20 19.11 -1.11
N ILE A 204 -16.39 19.40 -0.60
CA ILE A 204 -16.62 20.36 0.50
C ILE A 204 -17.55 19.77 1.56
N THR A 205 -17.34 20.14 2.83
CA THR A 205 -18.19 19.68 3.94
C THR A 205 -19.61 20.23 3.82
N THR A 206 -20.61 19.42 4.18
CA THR A 206 -22.00 19.90 4.26
C THR A 206 -22.18 21.00 5.31
N VAL A 207 -21.31 21.07 6.32
CA VAL A 207 -21.25 22.18 7.30
C VAL A 207 -20.91 23.50 6.62
N ALA A 208 -19.90 23.53 5.75
CA ALA A 208 -19.53 24.74 5.01
C ALA A 208 -20.64 25.19 4.06
N VAL A 209 -21.33 24.24 3.42
CA VAL A 209 -22.48 24.48 2.54
C VAL A 209 -23.67 25.02 3.31
N ALA A 210 -24.02 24.41 4.45
CA ALA A 210 -25.11 24.85 5.32
C ALA A 210 -24.88 26.28 5.83
N ASN A 211 -23.66 26.57 6.28
CA ASN A 211 -23.24 27.89 6.75
C ASN A 211 -23.03 28.91 5.61
N ASN A 212 -23.06 28.45 4.36
CA ASN A 212 -22.83 29.24 3.15
C ASN A 212 -21.58 30.14 3.24
N THR A 213 -20.50 29.55 3.72
CA THR A 213 -19.21 30.23 3.97
C THR A 213 -18.67 30.92 2.71
N PRO A 214 -18.00 32.07 2.84
CA PRO A 214 -17.33 32.73 1.71
C PRO A 214 -16.14 31.88 1.19
N ILE A 215 -15.82 31.98 -0.09
CA ILE A 215 -14.66 31.31 -0.68
C ILE A 215 -13.44 32.23 -0.69
N LEU A 216 -12.35 31.78 -0.06
CA LEU A 216 -11.08 32.51 -0.05
C LEU A 216 -10.54 32.67 -1.48
N GLY A 217 -10.18 33.90 -1.85
CA GLY A 217 -9.64 34.20 -3.18
C GLY A 217 -10.68 34.36 -4.29
N ALA A 218 -11.99 34.22 -4.00
CA ALA A 218 -13.07 34.43 -4.97
C ALA A 218 -14.19 35.31 -4.40
N LYS A 219 -14.05 36.63 -4.54
CA LYS A 219 -15.02 37.59 -4.00
C LYS A 219 -16.43 37.35 -4.59
N GLY A 220 -17.43 37.26 -3.73
CA GLY A 220 -18.83 37.06 -4.10
C GLY A 220 -19.25 35.59 -4.21
N TRP A 221 -18.29 34.66 -4.28
CA TRP A 221 -18.57 33.22 -4.27
C TRP A 221 -18.72 32.70 -2.84
N ARG A 222 -19.62 31.74 -2.68
CA ARG A 222 -19.91 31.05 -1.43
C ARG A 222 -19.97 29.54 -1.63
N ALA A 223 -19.93 28.79 -0.52
CA ALA A 223 -19.98 27.34 -0.54
C ALA A 223 -21.19 26.78 -1.32
N LYS A 224 -22.38 27.40 -1.24
CA LYS A 224 -23.56 26.97 -2.01
C LYS A 224 -23.43 27.19 -3.52
N ASP A 225 -22.61 28.13 -3.95
CA ASP A 225 -22.42 28.42 -5.39
C ASP A 225 -21.52 27.39 -6.08
N ILE A 226 -20.72 26.67 -5.28
CA ILE A 226 -19.75 25.69 -5.80
C ILE A 226 -20.14 24.24 -5.49
N ALA A 227 -21.00 24.00 -4.49
CA ALA A 227 -21.36 22.65 -4.06
C ALA A 227 -22.28 21.94 -5.06
N LEU A 228 -21.92 20.70 -5.40
CA LEU A 228 -22.72 19.80 -6.23
C LEU A 228 -23.51 18.85 -5.33
N THR A 229 -24.62 19.33 -4.75
CA THR A 229 -25.40 18.57 -3.74
C THR A 229 -26.03 17.28 -4.27
N SER A 230 -26.14 17.11 -5.59
CA SER A 230 -26.56 15.86 -6.24
C SER A 230 -25.44 14.83 -6.35
N GLN A 231 -24.21 15.17 -5.97
CA GLN A 231 -23.03 14.32 -6.04
C GLN A 231 -22.38 14.15 -4.65
N PRO A 232 -23.08 13.53 -3.68
CA PRO A 232 -22.50 13.23 -2.39
C PRO A 232 -21.40 12.18 -2.49
N CYS A 233 -20.61 12.06 -1.43
CA CYS A 233 -19.80 10.86 -1.23
C CYS A 233 -20.74 9.66 -1.02
N PRO A 234 -20.67 8.57 -1.81
CA PRO A 234 -21.66 7.47 -1.72
C PRO A 234 -21.78 6.85 -0.32
N TRP A 235 -20.70 6.88 0.44
CA TRP A 235 -20.60 6.27 1.75
C TRP A 235 -20.61 7.21 2.95
N MET A 236 -20.66 8.51 2.69
CA MET A 236 -20.79 9.56 3.72
C MET A 236 -21.68 10.67 3.17
N GLN A 237 -22.90 10.29 2.78
CA GLN A 237 -23.77 11.13 1.95
C GLN A 237 -24.15 12.44 2.63
N GLU A 238 -24.21 12.43 3.96
CA GLU A 238 -24.59 13.60 4.75
C GLU A 238 -23.40 14.50 5.13
N CYS A 239 -22.15 14.07 4.89
CA CYS A 239 -20.96 14.78 5.38
C CYS A 239 -20.24 15.58 4.28
N PHE A 240 -20.15 15.04 3.06
CA PHE A 240 -19.38 15.65 1.97
C PHE A 240 -20.11 15.57 0.63
N VAL A 241 -19.97 16.64 -0.16
CA VAL A 241 -20.46 16.73 -1.54
C VAL A 241 -19.35 17.23 -2.44
N SER A 242 -19.34 16.77 -3.71
CA SER A 242 -18.38 17.28 -4.72
C SER A 242 -18.57 18.78 -4.96
N ILE A 243 -17.61 19.40 -5.64
CA ILE A 243 -17.63 20.81 -6.01
C ILE A 243 -17.50 20.99 -7.51
N ASN A 244 -18.03 22.08 -8.05
CA ASN A 244 -17.83 22.47 -9.43
C ASN A 244 -16.41 23.01 -9.66
N THR A 245 -15.48 22.12 -10.00
CA THR A 245 -14.06 22.41 -10.26
C THR A 245 -13.80 23.26 -11.50
N THR A 246 -14.80 23.45 -12.37
CA THR A 246 -14.67 24.31 -13.56
C THR A 246 -14.92 25.79 -13.24
N SER A 247 -15.71 26.06 -12.20
CA SER A 247 -16.10 27.41 -11.77
C SER A 247 -14.93 28.19 -11.15
N ALA A 248 -14.99 29.53 -11.23
CA ALA A 248 -13.97 30.39 -10.59
C ALA A 248 -13.95 30.20 -9.06
N GLY A 249 -15.12 30.02 -8.44
CA GLY A 249 -15.22 29.71 -7.01
C GLY A 249 -14.63 28.35 -6.65
N GLY A 250 -14.95 27.29 -7.40
CA GLY A 250 -14.44 25.94 -7.11
C GLY A 250 -12.93 25.85 -7.25
N LYS A 251 -12.35 26.46 -8.30
CA LYS A 251 -10.88 26.55 -8.47
C LYS A 251 -10.22 27.33 -7.33
N ALA A 252 -10.83 28.43 -6.89
CA ALA A 252 -10.32 29.21 -5.78
C ALA A 252 -10.40 28.44 -4.45
N PHE A 253 -11.48 27.71 -4.21
CA PHE A 253 -11.63 26.85 -3.03
C PHE A 253 -10.55 25.77 -3.00
N LEU A 254 -10.38 25.00 -4.08
CA LEU A 254 -9.32 23.98 -4.19
C LEU A 254 -7.94 24.58 -3.95
N LYS A 255 -7.62 25.69 -4.63
CA LYS A 255 -6.35 26.38 -4.42
C LYS A 255 -6.14 26.75 -2.94
N SER A 256 -7.15 27.37 -2.32
CA SER A 256 -7.08 27.81 -0.92
C SER A 256 -6.95 26.66 0.09
N LEU A 257 -7.50 25.49 -0.26
CA LEU A 257 -7.46 24.28 0.55
C LEU A 257 -6.07 23.63 0.50
N TYR A 258 -5.52 23.47 -0.69
CA TYR A 258 -4.18 22.87 -0.85
C TYR A 258 -3.06 23.82 -0.45
N ASP A 259 -3.22 25.14 -0.62
CA ASP A 259 -2.32 26.15 -0.05
C ASP A 259 -2.30 26.07 1.49
N GLN A 260 -3.45 25.82 2.13
CA GLN A 260 -3.52 25.61 3.58
C GLN A 260 -2.71 24.38 4.00
N TYR A 261 -2.91 23.24 3.34
CA TYR A 261 -2.16 22.01 3.63
C TYR A 261 -0.66 22.18 3.41
N ALA A 262 -0.25 22.85 2.33
CA ALA A 262 1.15 23.18 2.08
C ALA A 262 1.73 24.11 3.15
N SER A 263 0.95 25.09 3.63
CA SER A 263 1.36 26.01 4.70
C SER A 263 1.55 25.29 6.05
N TRP A 264 0.82 24.20 6.28
CA TRP A 264 1.02 23.32 7.43
C TRP A 264 2.22 22.38 7.28
N GLY A 265 2.85 22.30 6.12
CA GLY A 265 3.98 21.40 5.90
C GLY A 265 3.59 19.95 5.57
N VAL A 266 2.40 19.71 5.02
CA VAL A 266 1.98 18.39 4.54
C VAL A 266 2.87 17.91 3.38
N ASP A 267 3.27 16.65 3.39
CA ASP A 267 4.09 15.97 2.36
C ASP A 267 3.33 14.86 1.63
N PHE A 268 2.15 14.47 2.13
CA PHE A 268 1.36 13.36 1.60
C PHE A 268 -0.13 13.63 1.82
N VAL A 269 -0.95 13.46 0.78
CA VAL A 269 -2.41 13.57 0.86
C VAL A 269 -3.05 12.27 0.36
N LYS A 270 -3.80 11.60 1.24
CA LYS A 270 -4.75 10.53 0.86
C LYS A 270 -6.12 11.16 0.62
N HIS A 271 -6.52 11.23 -0.64
CA HIS A 271 -7.77 11.83 -1.07
C HIS A 271 -8.82 10.74 -1.31
N ASP A 272 -9.87 10.79 -0.50
CA ASP A 272 -10.84 9.73 -0.38
C ASP A 272 -12.18 10.09 -1.03
N CYS A 273 -12.96 9.06 -1.34
CA CYS A 273 -14.21 9.16 -2.07
C CYS A 273 -14.10 9.75 -3.48
N VAL A 274 -12.95 9.55 -4.12
CA VAL A 274 -12.63 10.13 -5.44
C VAL A 274 -12.33 9.06 -6.51
N PHE A 275 -12.06 7.82 -6.10
CA PHE A 275 -11.61 6.76 -7.01
C PHE A 275 -12.36 5.44 -6.79
N GLY A 276 -12.36 4.58 -7.82
CA GLY A 276 -12.91 3.22 -7.76
C GLY A 276 -14.42 3.08 -7.52
N ALA A 277 -15.24 4.07 -7.90
CA ALA A 277 -16.71 4.05 -7.82
C ALA A 277 -17.37 4.50 -9.14
N ASP A 278 -18.66 4.25 -9.34
CA ASP A 278 -19.40 4.57 -10.58
C ASP A 278 -19.49 6.08 -10.91
N ASN A 279 -19.11 6.96 -9.97
CA ASN A 279 -19.17 8.42 -10.10
C ASN A 279 -17.80 9.11 -10.15
N ILE A 280 -16.77 8.42 -10.65
CA ILE A 280 -15.45 9.03 -10.83
C ILE A 280 -15.52 10.24 -11.75
N ASP A 281 -14.94 11.34 -11.27
CA ASP A 281 -14.72 12.55 -12.04
C ASP A 281 -13.21 12.75 -12.23
N LEU A 282 -12.73 12.40 -13.44
CA LEU A 282 -11.32 12.59 -13.80
C LEU A 282 -10.92 14.08 -13.82
N GLU A 283 -11.87 14.98 -14.10
CA GLU A 283 -11.61 16.43 -14.09
C GLU A 283 -11.40 16.91 -12.65
N GLU A 284 -12.15 16.37 -11.68
CA GLU A 284 -11.95 16.67 -10.26
C GLU A 284 -10.58 16.14 -9.76
N ILE A 285 -10.19 14.92 -10.14
CA ILE A 285 -8.85 14.38 -9.82
C ILE A 285 -7.74 15.25 -10.41
N GLN A 286 -7.88 15.65 -11.68
CA GLN A 286 -6.94 16.53 -12.36
C GLN A 286 -6.85 17.90 -11.68
N ALA A 287 -7.99 18.51 -11.36
CA ALA A 287 -8.02 19.82 -10.71
C ALA A 287 -7.33 19.80 -9.33
N VAL A 288 -7.51 18.71 -8.57
CA VAL A 288 -6.80 18.52 -7.30
C VAL A 288 -5.29 18.31 -7.52
N SER A 289 -4.89 17.49 -8.48
CA SER A 289 -3.47 17.29 -8.82
C SER A 289 -2.77 18.60 -9.21
N GLU A 290 -3.44 19.43 -10.00
CA GLU A 290 -2.97 20.77 -10.36
C GLU A 290 -2.91 21.70 -9.14
N ALA A 291 -3.93 21.69 -8.28
CA ALA A 291 -3.95 22.48 -7.06
C ALA A 291 -2.77 22.13 -6.13
N ILE A 292 -2.48 20.83 -5.96
CA ILE A 292 -1.33 20.34 -5.21
C ILE A 292 -0.02 20.82 -5.84
N THR A 293 0.14 20.65 -7.16
CA THR A 293 1.34 21.07 -7.90
C THR A 293 1.59 22.58 -7.77
N ASN A 294 0.52 23.38 -7.83
CA ASN A 294 0.57 24.84 -7.76
C ASN A 294 0.94 25.39 -6.36
N THR A 295 0.92 24.57 -5.31
CA THR A 295 1.43 24.97 -3.99
C THR A 295 2.94 25.19 -3.99
N GLY A 296 3.66 24.59 -4.96
CA GLY A 296 5.12 24.56 -5.01
C GLY A 296 5.78 23.66 -3.96
N ARG A 297 4.99 22.99 -3.11
CA ARG A 297 5.47 22.00 -2.13
C ARG A 297 5.39 20.59 -2.75
N PRO A 298 6.42 19.75 -2.60
CA PRO A 298 6.37 18.36 -3.05
C PRO A 298 5.44 17.54 -2.13
N ILE A 299 4.21 17.29 -2.58
CA ILE A 299 3.19 16.51 -1.86
C ILE A 299 2.83 15.27 -2.67
N VAL A 300 2.97 14.09 -2.07
CA VAL A 300 2.52 12.82 -2.67
C VAL A 300 0.99 12.79 -2.73
N TYR A 301 0.43 12.53 -3.90
CA TYR A 301 -1.02 12.46 -4.10
C TYR A 301 -1.49 11.00 -4.22
N SER A 302 -2.29 10.56 -3.25
CA SER A 302 -2.83 9.20 -3.12
C SER A 302 -4.34 9.19 -3.30
N LEU A 303 -4.88 8.30 -4.16
CA LEU A 303 -6.33 8.16 -4.38
C LEU A 303 -6.95 7.01 -3.60
N SER A 304 -8.15 7.23 -3.06
CA SER A 304 -8.94 6.26 -2.30
C SER A 304 -10.46 6.49 -2.50
N PRO A 305 -11.31 5.47 -2.30
CA PRO A 305 -10.97 4.04 -2.28
C PRO A 305 -10.76 3.52 -3.71
N GLY A 306 -10.72 2.20 -3.90
CA GLY A 306 -10.45 1.55 -5.19
C GLY A 306 -11.44 0.43 -5.50
N VAL A 307 -12.66 0.51 -4.98
CA VAL A 307 -13.57 -0.64 -4.82
C VAL A 307 -13.86 -1.37 -6.14
N GLN A 308 -13.95 -0.63 -7.24
CA GLN A 308 -14.14 -1.11 -8.61
C GLN A 308 -13.01 -0.64 -9.55
N ALA A 309 -11.78 -0.49 -9.04
CA ALA A 309 -10.67 -0.06 -9.85
C ALA A 309 -10.34 -1.09 -10.95
N THR A 310 -10.21 -0.62 -12.20
CA THR A 310 -9.79 -1.45 -13.32
C THR A 310 -8.43 -0.98 -13.87
N PRO A 311 -7.70 -1.84 -14.59
CA PRO A 311 -6.46 -1.43 -15.25
C PRO A 311 -6.61 -0.23 -16.20
N SER A 312 -7.75 -0.14 -16.90
CA SER A 312 -8.07 0.99 -17.78
C SER A 312 -8.20 2.29 -16.98
N LEU A 313 -8.98 2.26 -15.90
CA LEU A 313 -9.17 3.41 -15.03
C LEU A 313 -7.86 3.86 -14.36
N ALA A 314 -7.06 2.91 -13.88
CA ALA A 314 -5.74 3.19 -13.31
C ALA A 314 -4.81 3.88 -14.32
N SER A 315 -4.84 3.43 -15.59
CA SER A 315 -4.06 4.06 -16.67
C SER A 315 -4.44 5.53 -16.85
N SER A 316 -5.73 5.88 -16.74
CA SER A 316 -6.24 7.25 -16.86
C SER A 316 -5.76 8.21 -15.77
N VAL A 317 -5.44 7.72 -14.57
CA VAL A 317 -5.01 8.58 -13.43
C VAL A 317 -3.51 8.51 -13.15
N SER A 318 -2.83 7.45 -13.58
CA SER A 318 -1.42 7.18 -13.25
C SER A 318 -0.43 8.30 -13.65
N GLY A 319 -0.78 9.12 -14.64
CA GLY A 319 0.07 10.25 -15.05
C GLY A 319 0.03 11.47 -14.12
N ILE A 320 -0.96 11.52 -13.22
CA ILE A 320 -1.31 12.73 -12.46
C ILE A 320 -1.37 12.48 -10.95
N VAL A 321 -1.16 11.24 -10.50
CA VAL A 321 -1.14 10.83 -9.10
C VAL A 321 0.05 9.94 -8.79
N ASN A 322 0.44 9.84 -7.52
CA ASN A 322 1.59 9.03 -7.09
C ASN A 322 1.22 7.63 -6.60
N MET A 323 -0.01 7.44 -6.16
CA MET A 323 -0.57 6.11 -5.86
C MET A 323 -2.09 6.16 -5.93
N TYR A 324 -2.71 5.01 -6.19
CA TYR A 324 -4.16 4.89 -6.31
C TYR A 324 -4.60 3.51 -5.83
N ARG A 325 -5.61 3.48 -4.96
CA ARG A 325 -6.14 2.22 -4.42
C ARG A 325 -6.76 1.38 -5.52
N ILE A 326 -6.42 0.09 -5.58
CA ILE A 326 -6.95 -0.85 -6.59
C ILE A 326 -7.99 -1.83 -6.02
N THR A 327 -8.25 -1.73 -4.72
CA THR A 327 -9.21 -2.55 -3.98
C THR A 327 -10.10 -1.70 -3.08
N GLY A 328 -11.03 -2.36 -2.37
CA GLY A 328 -11.72 -1.74 -1.25
C GLY A 328 -10.81 -1.77 -0.02
N ASP A 329 -11.35 -1.36 1.12
CA ASP A 329 -10.61 -1.35 2.37
C ASP A 329 -10.16 -2.77 2.75
N ASP A 330 -8.86 -2.93 2.99
CA ASP A 330 -8.27 -4.16 3.49
C ASP A 330 -8.36 -4.20 5.02
N TRP A 331 -8.60 -5.39 5.54
CA TRP A 331 -8.66 -5.64 6.97
C TRP A 331 -8.06 -7.00 7.28
N ASP A 332 -7.86 -7.27 8.56
CA ASP A 332 -7.14 -8.42 9.08
C ASP A 332 -7.93 -9.74 9.02
N ARG A 333 -8.49 -10.06 7.86
CA ARG A 333 -9.29 -11.26 7.64
C ARG A 333 -8.91 -11.89 6.31
N TRP A 334 -8.80 -13.21 6.31
CA TRP A 334 -8.30 -13.92 5.14
C TRP A 334 -9.10 -13.65 3.86
N GLY A 335 -10.42 -13.48 3.95
CA GLY A 335 -11.25 -13.15 2.78
C GLY A 335 -10.88 -11.80 2.13
N ASP A 336 -10.49 -10.82 2.93
CA ASP A 336 -10.03 -9.52 2.43
C ASP A 336 -8.68 -9.69 1.74
N VAL A 337 -7.72 -10.37 2.38
CA VAL A 337 -6.39 -10.69 1.82
C VAL A 337 -6.50 -11.49 0.51
N ALA A 338 -7.34 -12.52 0.48
CA ALA A 338 -7.51 -13.40 -0.67
C ALA A 338 -8.07 -12.66 -1.90
N ALA A 339 -8.94 -11.66 -1.69
CA ALA A 339 -9.54 -10.88 -2.77
C ALA A 339 -8.51 -10.05 -3.56
N HIS A 340 -7.34 -9.74 -2.97
CA HIS A 340 -6.28 -9.00 -3.65
C HIS A 340 -5.57 -9.79 -4.74
N PHE A 341 -5.56 -11.13 -4.69
CA PHE A 341 -4.80 -11.95 -5.63
C PHE A 341 -5.25 -11.77 -7.08
N ASP A 342 -6.57 -11.82 -7.33
CA ASP A 342 -7.10 -11.69 -8.70
C ASP A 342 -7.00 -10.24 -9.22
N VAL A 343 -7.10 -9.26 -8.32
CA VAL A 343 -6.87 -7.85 -8.67
C VAL A 343 -5.40 -7.62 -9.02
N ALA A 344 -4.48 -8.02 -8.14
CA ALA A 344 -3.04 -7.90 -8.38
C ALA A 344 -2.63 -8.63 -9.66
N LYS A 345 -3.15 -9.83 -9.91
CA LYS A 345 -2.95 -10.54 -11.17
C LYS A 345 -3.39 -9.71 -12.37
N SER A 346 -4.60 -9.15 -12.35
CA SER A 346 -5.15 -8.39 -13.47
C SER A 346 -4.32 -7.13 -13.76
N PHE A 347 -3.84 -6.46 -12.72
CA PHE A 347 -2.95 -5.31 -12.85
C PHE A 347 -1.55 -5.71 -13.35
N ALA A 348 -1.00 -6.83 -12.90
CA ALA A 348 0.26 -7.35 -13.41
C ALA A 348 0.17 -7.77 -14.88
N ALA A 349 -0.93 -8.42 -15.29
CA ALA A 349 -1.18 -8.79 -16.69
C ALA A 349 -1.31 -7.57 -17.61
N ALA A 350 -1.80 -6.45 -17.08
CA ALA A 350 -1.86 -5.17 -17.78
C ALA A 350 -0.54 -4.37 -17.74
N GLY A 351 0.53 -4.91 -17.14
CA GLY A 351 1.82 -4.23 -17.03
C GLY A 351 1.81 -3.03 -16.07
N LEU A 352 0.85 -3.00 -15.13
CA LEU A 352 0.66 -1.90 -14.18
C LEU A 352 1.38 -2.15 -12.83
N ILE A 353 1.96 -3.35 -12.67
CA ILE A 353 2.78 -3.78 -11.54
C ILE A 353 4.19 -4.07 -12.05
N GLY A 354 5.19 -3.87 -11.18
CA GLY A 354 6.60 -4.15 -11.50
C GLY A 354 7.37 -2.91 -11.93
N ALA A 355 8.65 -2.84 -11.54
CA ALA A 355 9.50 -1.69 -11.89
C ALA A 355 9.72 -1.59 -13.43
N PRO A 356 9.78 -0.37 -13.98
CA PRO A 356 9.92 0.88 -13.24
C PRO A 356 8.66 1.28 -12.48
N GLY A 357 7.50 0.71 -12.76
CA GLY A 357 6.18 1.10 -12.24
C GLY A 357 5.43 1.82 -13.36
N LEU A 358 4.14 2.09 -13.16
CA LEU A 358 3.42 2.96 -14.10
C LEU A 358 4.05 4.35 -14.13
N GLY A 359 4.14 4.93 -15.32
CA GLY A 359 4.79 6.22 -15.54
C GLY A 359 6.30 6.23 -15.30
N GLY A 360 6.96 5.05 -15.28
CA GLY A 360 8.39 4.95 -15.00
C GLY A 360 8.74 5.04 -13.52
N GLY A 361 7.85 4.59 -12.64
CA GLY A 361 8.07 4.61 -11.18
C GLY A 361 7.62 5.89 -10.51
N LYS A 362 6.51 6.43 -11.00
CA LYS A 362 5.92 7.68 -10.49
C LYS A 362 4.53 7.49 -9.91
N SER A 363 3.88 6.37 -10.21
CA SER A 363 2.53 6.03 -9.75
C SER A 363 2.42 4.54 -9.42
N TRP A 364 1.92 4.22 -8.22
CA TRP A 364 1.91 2.85 -7.69
C TRP A 364 0.48 2.35 -7.42
N PRO A 365 0.13 1.12 -7.83
CA PRO A 365 -1.13 0.50 -7.45
C PRO A 365 -1.11 0.17 -5.95
N ASP A 366 -2.14 0.61 -5.23
CA ASP A 366 -2.25 0.48 -3.77
C ASP A 366 -3.26 -0.61 -3.39
N LEU A 367 -2.75 -1.70 -2.78
CA LEU A 367 -3.54 -2.79 -2.20
C LEU A 367 -4.08 -2.45 -0.81
N ASP A 368 -3.99 -1.17 -0.39
CA ASP A 368 -4.34 -0.68 0.93
C ASP A 368 -3.28 -0.97 2.02
N MET A 369 -3.56 -0.49 3.23
CA MET A 369 -2.77 -0.62 4.44
C MET A 369 -2.59 -2.08 4.86
N LEU A 370 -1.61 -2.30 5.74
CA LEU A 370 -1.29 -3.59 6.34
C LEU A 370 -1.87 -3.63 7.76
N PRO A 371 -3.03 -4.29 7.99
CA PRO A 371 -3.72 -4.36 9.27
C PRO A 371 -3.04 -5.40 10.17
N LEU A 372 -1.84 -5.07 10.63
CA LEU A 372 -0.96 -5.94 11.41
C LEU A 372 -0.77 -5.39 12.83
N GLY A 373 -0.47 -6.25 13.80
CA GLY A 373 -0.19 -5.84 15.18
C GLY A 373 -1.44 -5.46 15.97
N TRP A 374 -1.42 -4.33 16.68
CA TRP A 374 -2.49 -3.89 17.59
C TRP A 374 -3.44 -2.89 16.89
N LEU A 375 -4.73 -3.24 16.83
CA LEU A 375 -5.75 -2.70 15.93
C LEU A 375 -7.06 -2.36 16.67
N THR A 376 -7.99 -1.78 15.91
CA THR A 376 -9.40 -1.57 16.26
C THR A 376 -10.32 -2.10 15.14
N ASP A 377 -11.64 -1.94 15.28
CA ASP A 377 -12.58 -2.17 14.17
C ASP A 377 -12.94 -0.84 13.47
N GLY A 378 -13.27 -0.91 12.19
CA GLY A 378 -13.69 0.25 11.40
C GLY A 378 -14.83 1.03 12.06
N GLY A 379 -14.65 2.33 12.19
CA GLY A 379 -15.63 3.23 12.81
C GLY A 379 -15.76 3.15 14.33
N ALA A 380 -14.92 2.35 15.01
CA ALA A 380 -14.91 2.30 16.46
C ALA A 380 -14.63 3.69 17.07
N PRO A 381 -15.41 4.13 18.09
CA PRO A 381 -15.20 5.40 18.77
C PRO A 381 -14.22 5.30 19.95
N TYR A 382 -13.55 4.15 20.09
CA TYR A 382 -12.50 3.84 21.07
C TYR A 382 -11.55 2.81 20.45
N GLY A 383 -10.34 2.70 20.98
CA GLY A 383 -9.31 1.78 20.50
C GLY A 383 -7.92 2.43 20.52
N PRO A 384 -6.88 1.69 20.08
CA PRO A 384 -6.90 0.27 19.68
C PRO A 384 -7.17 -0.67 20.86
N TYR A 385 -7.78 -1.84 20.59
CA TYR A 385 -8.21 -2.78 21.66
C TYR A 385 -8.04 -4.27 21.34
N ARG A 386 -7.51 -4.65 20.18
CA ARG A 386 -7.38 -6.06 19.79
C ARG A 386 -6.14 -6.29 18.94
N SER A 387 -5.63 -7.51 18.96
CA SER A 387 -4.61 -7.94 17.99
C SER A 387 -5.23 -8.21 16.61
N CYS A 388 -4.37 -8.20 15.59
CA CYS A 388 -4.62 -8.74 14.25
C CYS A 388 -5.18 -10.17 14.34
N ARG A 389 -6.25 -10.45 13.57
CA ARG A 389 -6.92 -11.75 13.50
C ARG A 389 -6.29 -12.68 12.47
N LEU A 390 -5.44 -12.18 11.57
CA LEU A 390 -4.67 -13.00 10.66
C LEU A 390 -3.65 -13.83 11.45
N SER A 391 -3.60 -15.12 11.16
CA SER A 391 -2.49 -15.97 11.58
C SER A 391 -1.16 -15.45 11.02
N PHE A 392 -0.06 -15.80 11.66
CA PHE A 392 1.24 -15.29 11.22
C PHE A 392 1.61 -15.73 9.79
N ASP A 393 1.13 -16.89 9.34
CA ASP A 393 1.34 -17.33 7.95
C ASP A 393 0.49 -16.54 6.95
N GLU A 394 -0.76 -16.18 7.30
CA GLU A 394 -1.59 -15.26 6.50
C GLU A 394 -0.94 -13.87 6.40
N GLN A 395 -0.34 -13.37 7.48
CA GLN A 395 0.37 -12.09 7.49
C GLN A 395 1.60 -12.12 6.56
N LYS A 396 2.39 -13.20 6.56
CA LYS A 396 3.49 -13.39 5.60
C LYS A 396 2.98 -13.44 4.17
N THR A 397 1.86 -14.13 3.95
CA THR A 397 1.20 -14.21 2.64
C THR A 397 0.81 -12.83 2.14
N GLN A 398 0.13 -12.05 2.98
CA GLN A 398 -0.25 -10.67 2.66
C GLN A 398 0.97 -9.82 2.31
N LEU A 399 1.98 -9.78 3.19
CA LEU A 399 3.17 -8.97 2.97
C LEU A 399 3.96 -9.39 1.72
N THR A 400 4.03 -10.71 1.44
CA THR A 400 4.68 -11.23 0.23
C THR A 400 3.93 -10.80 -1.03
N LEU A 401 2.59 -10.84 -1.03
CA LEU A 401 1.80 -10.33 -2.15
C LEU A 401 1.98 -8.81 -2.33
N TRP A 402 1.96 -8.02 -1.26
CA TRP A 402 2.18 -6.56 -1.33
C TRP A 402 3.55 -6.22 -1.91
N ALA A 403 4.59 -6.96 -1.51
CA ALA A 403 5.92 -6.80 -2.08
C ALA A 403 5.94 -7.19 -3.57
N MET A 404 5.37 -8.34 -3.92
CA MET A 404 5.28 -8.80 -5.31
C MET A 404 4.44 -7.86 -6.18
N ALA A 405 3.40 -7.24 -5.66
CA ALA A 405 2.59 -6.25 -6.37
C ALA A 405 3.24 -4.85 -6.41
N LYS A 406 4.35 -4.66 -5.68
CA LYS A 406 4.96 -3.34 -5.43
C LYS A 406 3.96 -2.32 -4.88
N SER A 407 3.04 -2.79 -4.03
CA SER A 407 2.10 -1.93 -3.31
C SER A 407 2.85 -1.05 -2.31
N PRO A 408 2.38 0.17 -2.01
CA PRO A 408 2.84 0.91 -0.83
C PRO A 408 2.76 0.03 0.43
N LEU A 409 3.74 0.17 1.32
CA LEU A 409 3.78 -0.55 2.60
C LEU A 409 3.41 0.42 3.73
N MET A 410 2.11 0.63 3.93
CA MET A 410 1.58 1.45 5.01
C MET A 410 1.15 0.56 6.18
N TYR A 411 1.93 0.52 7.25
CA TYR A 411 1.57 -0.21 8.47
C TYR A 411 0.37 0.45 9.16
N GLY A 412 -0.67 -0.31 9.51
CA GLY A 412 -1.90 0.21 10.13
C GLY A 412 -1.95 0.08 11.66
N GLY A 413 -1.13 -0.81 12.23
CA GLY A 413 -1.12 -1.08 13.67
C GLY A 413 -0.54 0.03 14.54
N ASP A 414 -0.84 -0.02 15.83
CA ASP A 414 -0.22 0.86 16.83
C ASP A 414 1.20 0.39 17.13
N LEU A 415 2.19 1.15 16.66
CA LEU A 415 3.63 0.85 16.82
C LEU A 415 4.08 0.84 18.28
N ARG A 416 3.31 1.43 19.20
CA ARG A 416 3.58 1.34 20.65
C ARG A 416 3.46 -0.08 21.18
N ASN A 417 2.74 -0.94 20.45
CA ASN A 417 2.42 -2.32 20.81
C ASN A 417 2.90 -3.31 19.74
N ILE A 418 3.85 -2.93 18.87
CA ILE A 418 4.40 -3.86 17.87
C ILE A 418 5.25 -4.95 18.55
N ASP A 419 4.95 -6.21 18.24
CA ASP A 419 5.73 -7.34 18.73
C ASP A 419 6.95 -7.62 17.83
N GLN A 420 7.91 -8.40 18.36
CA GLN A 420 9.17 -8.69 17.67
C GLN A 420 8.99 -9.49 16.38
N ALA A 421 7.99 -10.38 16.30
CA ALA A 421 7.76 -11.19 15.11
C ALA A 421 7.19 -10.34 13.97
N THR A 422 6.20 -9.48 14.27
CA THR A 422 5.65 -8.50 13.34
C THR A 422 6.74 -7.53 12.88
N TYR A 423 7.55 -6.98 13.81
CA TYR A 423 8.67 -6.11 13.47
C TYR A 423 9.67 -6.78 12.52
N ALA A 424 10.11 -8.00 12.83
CA ALA A 424 11.06 -8.73 11.99
C ALA A 424 10.50 -9.05 10.59
N MET A 425 9.20 -9.30 10.49
CA MET A 425 8.52 -9.56 9.23
C MET A 425 8.48 -8.31 8.35
N ILE A 426 8.02 -7.16 8.87
CA ILE A 426 7.92 -5.91 8.09
C ILE A 426 9.28 -5.26 7.78
N THR A 427 10.33 -5.63 8.52
CA THR A 427 11.72 -5.18 8.26
C THR A 427 12.56 -6.20 7.48
N ASN A 428 11.94 -7.28 6.96
CA ASN A 428 12.67 -8.31 6.23
C ASN A 428 13.33 -7.72 4.95
N PRO A 429 14.67 -7.77 4.82
CA PRO A 429 15.38 -7.10 3.74
C PRO A 429 15.00 -7.64 2.36
N THR A 430 14.67 -8.93 2.23
CA THR A 430 14.28 -9.52 0.95
C THR A 430 12.91 -9.04 0.50
N ILE A 431 11.95 -8.91 1.42
CA ILE A 431 10.63 -8.33 1.15
C ILE A 431 10.75 -6.87 0.69
N LEU A 432 11.56 -6.09 1.42
CA LEU A 432 11.77 -4.68 1.09
C LEU A 432 12.50 -4.51 -0.25
N GLU A 433 13.47 -5.37 -0.56
CA GLU A 433 14.15 -5.40 -1.87
C GLU A 433 13.17 -5.70 -3.01
N ILE A 434 12.29 -6.70 -2.84
CA ILE A 434 11.24 -7.02 -3.83
C ILE A 434 10.34 -5.79 -4.03
N ASN A 435 9.74 -5.29 -2.95
CA ASN A 435 8.84 -4.15 -3.02
C ASN A 435 9.47 -2.94 -3.72
N THR A 436 10.73 -2.64 -3.41
CA THR A 436 11.39 -1.42 -3.86
C THR A 436 12.00 -1.56 -5.24
N HIS A 437 12.76 -2.63 -5.46
CA HIS A 437 13.71 -2.70 -6.57
C HIS A 437 13.39 -3.76 -7.59
N SER A 438 12.51 -4.73 -7.31
CA SER A 438 12.25 -5.78 -8.29
C SER A 438 11.50 -5.28 -9.53
N THR A 439 11.77 -5.93 -10.66
CA THR A 439 11.13 -5.76 -11.97
C THR A 439 10.45 -7.06 -12.39
N GLU A 440 9.67 -7.03 -13.48
CA GLU A 440 9.06 -8.22 -14.08
C GLU A 440 8.14 -9.01 -13.12
N ASN A 441 7.57 -8.31 -12.14
CA ASN A 441 6.66 -8.87 -11.15
C ASN A 441 5.36 -9.35 -11.82
N THR A 442 5.05 -10.65 -11.72
CA THR A 442 3.90 -11.23 -12.41
C THR A 442 3.45 -12.53 -11.79
N GLU A 443 2.15 -12.83 -11.92
CA GLU A 443 1.65 -14.18 -11.69
C GLU A 443 2.05 -15.08 -12.88
N TYR A 444 2.79 -16.14 -12.58
CA TYR A 444 3.22 -17.13 -13.56
C TYR A 444 2.18 -18.24 -13.74
N TYR A 445 1.63 -18.74 -12.63
CA TYR A 445 0.72 -19.87 -12.61
C TYR A 445 -0.40 -19.66 -11.60
N ALA A 446 -1.61 -20.05 -12.01
CA ALA A 446 -2.76 -20.25 -11.15
C ALA A 446 -3.41 -21.57 -11.52
N GLY A 447 -3.61 -22.45 -10.55
CA GLY A 447 -4.30 -23.71 -10.78
C GLY A 447 -4.38 -24.60 -9.55
N THR A 448 -4.87 -25.81 -9.79
CA THR A 448 -5.18 -26.83 -8.79
C THR A 448 -4.14 -27.94 -8.91
N LEU A 449 -3.45 -28.25 -7.81
CA LEU A 449 -2.54 -29.40 -7.72
C LEU A 449 -3.28 -30.63 -7.18
N PRO A 450 -2.82 -31.87 -7.46
CA PRO A 450 -3.41 -33.07 -6.89
C PRO A 450 -3.45 -32.99 -5.35
N GLY A 451 -4.65 -33.12 -4.77
CA GLY A 451 -4.85 -33.00 -3.32
C GLY A 451 -5.23 -31.60 -2.83
N THR A 452 -5.33 -30.61 -3.73
CA THR A 452 -5.91 -29.29 -3.41
C THR A 452 -7.37 -29.22 -3.82
N GLU A 453 -8.18 -28.57 -2.99
CA GLU A 453 -9.57 -28.24 -3.30
C GLU A 453 -9.64 -26.78 -3.75
N ASP A 454 -10.45 -26.51 -4.78
CA ASP A 454 -10.68 -25.15 -5.26
C ASP A 454 -11.38 -24.30 -4.19
N VAL A 455 -11.03 -23.01 -4.14
CA VAL A 455 -11.57 -22.11 -3.11
C VAL A 455 -12.82 -21.44 -3.66
N PRO A 456 -14.00 -21.64 -3.04
CA PRO A 456 -15.20 -20.93 -3.46
C PRO A 456 -15.11 -19.45 -3.05
N LEU A 457 -15.22 -18.56 -4.02
CA LEU A 457 -15.32 -17.11 -3.84
C LEU A 457 -16.70 -16.62 -4.27
N LEU A 458 -17.44 -16.04 -3.33
CA LEU A 458 -18.70 -15.38 -3.64
C LEU A 458 -18.43 -14.09 -4.45
N THR A 459 -19.29 -13.74 -5.40
CA THR A 459 -19.21 -12.51 -6.18
C THR A 459 -20.60 -12.06 -6.60
N LEU A 460 -20.72 -10.82 -7.09
CA LEU A 460 -21.92 -10.32 -7.75
C LEU A 460 -21.73 -10.31 -9.26
N VAL A 461 -22.77 -10.71 -9.98
CA VAL A 461 -22.85 -10.66 -11.45
C VAL A 461 -24.20 -10.14 -11.90
N SER A 462 -24.28 -9.68 -13.14
CA SER A 462 -25.57 -9.36 -13.75
C SER A 462 -26.46 -10.60 -13.75
N CYS A 463 -27.71 -10.43 -13.34
CA CYS A 463 -28.66 -11.54 -13.32
C CYS A 463 -29.01 -12.09 -14.72
N ASP A 464 -28.70 -11.35 -15.78
CA ASP A 464 -28.93 -11.76 -17.18
C ASP A 464 -27.77 -12.57 -17.77
N GLU A 465 -26.62 -12.64 -17.08
CA GLU A 465 -25.50 -13.46 -17.55
C GLU A 465 -25.92 -14.94 -17.60
N LEU A 466 -25.92 -15.47 -18.83
CA LEU A 466 -26.22 -16.86 -19.19
C LEU A 466 -25.18 -17.86 -18.63
N SER A 467 -24.12 -17.38 -17.99
CA SER A 467 -22.96 -18.16 -17.53
C SER A 467 -22.94 -18.47 -16.04
N SER A 468 -23.96 -18.11 -15.24
CA SER A 468 -23.92 -18.40 -13.80
C SER A 468 -23.96 -19.91 -13.54
N ASN A 469 -22.80 -20.49 -13.26
CA ASN A 469 -22.67 -21.92 -12.96
C ASN A 469 -23.19 -22.27 -11.55
N THR A 470 -23.60 -21.27 -10.78
CA THR A 470 -24.10 -21.41 -9.40
C THR A 470 -25.62 -21.52 -9.37
N HIS A 471 -26.11 -22.60 -8.77
CA HIS A 471 -27.52 -22.86 -8.52
C HIS A 471 -27.79 -22.84 -7.01
N TRP A 472 -28.61 -21.90 -6.56
CA TRP A 472 -29.02 -21.73 -5.17
C TRP A 472 -30.32 -22.50 -4.88
N THR A 473 -30.41 -23.12 -3.71
CA THR A 473 -31.56 -23.91 -3.26
C THR A 473 -31.88 -23.66 -1.80
N LEU A 474 -33.15 -23.79 -1.44
CA LEU A 474 -33.59 -23.70 -0.06
C LEU A 474 -33.66 -25.10 0.58
N GLU A 475 -32.92 -25.33 1.65
CA GLU A 475 -33.03 -26.53 2.47
C GLU A 475 -33.89 -26.27 3.71
N LYS A 476 -35.07 -26.89 3.76
CA LYS A 476 -35.99 -26.86 4.92
C LYS A 476 -35.76 -28.07 5.84
N LYS A 477 -34.54 -28.25 6.36
CA LYS A 477 -34.28 -29.16 7.49
C LYS A 477 -34.32 -28.39 8.80
N GLN A 478 -34.07 -29.05 9.94
CA GLN A 478 -34.23 -28.50 11.31
C GLN A 478 -33.57 -27.12 11.54
N ASN A 479 -32.60 -26.74 10.72
CA ASN A 479 -32.10 -25.36 10.59
C ASN A 479 -32.33 -24.88 9.15
N ALA A 480 -33.08 -23.80 8.97
CA ALA A 480 -33.40 -23.25 7.66
C ALA A 480 -32.10 -22.73 6.98
N ARG A 481 -31.71 -23.37 5.87
CA ARG A 481 -30.46 -23.04 5.14
C ARG A 481 -30.76 -22.70 3.69
N ILE A 482 -29.96 -21.79 3.13
CA ILE A 482 -29.84 -21.65 1.68
C ILE A 482 -28.51 -22.28 1.29
N CYS A 483 -28.52 -23.11 0.26
CA CYS A 483 -27.35 -23.80 -0.22
C CYS A 483 -27.09 -23.41 -1.67
N TRP A 484 -25.85 -23.57 -2.11
CA TRP A 484 -25.45 -23.34 -3.49
C TRP A 484 -24.72 -24.57 -4.03
N ASN A 485 -24.83 -24.77 -5.34
CA ASN A 485 -24.10 -25.77 -6.11
C ASN A 485 -23.49 -25.07 -7.34
N ALA A 486 -22.16 -25.02 -7.43
CA ALA A 486 -21.45 -24.45 -8.57
C ALA A 486 -20.89 -25.55 -9.48
N SER A 487 -21.25 -25.52 -10.77
CA SER A 487 -20.83 -26.53 -11.75
C SER A 487 -19.45 -26.24 -12.35
N ARG A 488 -18.61 -27.28 -12.41
CA ARG A 488 -17.25 -27.23 -12.98
C ARG A 488 -17.22 -27.53 -14.48
N THR A 489 -16.47 -26.73 -15.24
CA THR A 489 -16.01 -27.11 -16.59
C THR A 489 -14.48 -27.10 -16.64
N THR A 490 -13.86 -28.23 -16.28
CA THR A 490 -12.47 -28.50 -16.65
C THR A 490 -12.41 -29.79 -17.45
N SER A 491 -11.43 -29.88 -18.37
CA SER A 491 -11.34 -30.84 -19.48
C SER A 491 -11.27 -32.33 -19.11
N SER A 492 -11.42 -32.72 -17.84
CA SER A 492 -11.29 -34.13 -17.43
C SER A 492 -12.19 -34.63 -16.29
N ARG A 493 -13.04 -33.81 -15.66
CA ARG A 493 -14.06 -34.26 -14.67
C ARG A 493 -15.04 -33.12 -14.33
N SER A 494 -16.34 -33.41 -14.19
CA SER A 494 -17.27 -32.51 -13.52
C SER A 494 -17.26 -32.82 -12.01
N SER A 495 -16.98 -31.81 -11.20
CA SER A 495 -17.28 -31.81 -9.76
C SER A 495 -18.22 -30.64 -9.48
N VAL A 496 -19.02 -30.74 -8.44
CA VAL A 496 -19.92 -29.67 -7.99
C VAL A 496 -19.38 -29.18 -6.66
N LEU A 497 -19.00 -27.92 -6.59
CA LEU A 497 -18.74 -27.27 -5.30
C LEU A 497 -20.07 -26.92 -4.66
N SER A 498 -20.20 -27.14 -3.35
CA SER A 498 -21.41 -26.81 -2.62
C SER A 498 -21.14 -26.27 -1.24
N GLY A 499 -22.06 -25.46 -0.74
CA GLY A 499 -22.00 -24.86 0.59
C GLY A 499 -23.36 -24.30 0.99
N CYS A 500 -23.51 -23.91 2.24
CA CYS A 500 -24.78 -23.39 2.76
C CYS A 500 -24.58 -22.23 3.75
N PHE A 501 -25.51 -21.29 3.75
CA PHE A 501 -25.67 -20.26 4.76
C PHE A 501 -26.95 -20.51 5.57
N ASN A 502 -26.98 -20.05 6.82
CA ASN A 502 -28.23 -19.95 7.55
C ASN A 502 -29.06 -18.79 6.96
N TRP A 503 -30.38 -18.84 7.07
CA TRP A 503 -31.21 -17.71 6.65
C TRP A 503 -32.35 -17.42 7.62
N THR A 504 -32.79 -16.17 7.64
CA THR A 504 -33.97 -15.71 8.37
C THR A 504 -34.92 -14.96 7.42
N SER A 505 -36.22 -15.15 7.62
CA SER A 505 -37.24 -14.40 6.88
C SER A 505 -37.26 -12.96 7.36
N LEU A 506 -37.30 -12.02 6.43
CA LEU A 506 -37.52 -10.60 6.74
C LEU A 506 -39.02 -10.34 6.81
N SER A 507 -39.65 -10.67 7.94
CA SER A 507 -41.05 -10.31 8.19
C SER A 507 -41.14 -8.97 8.94
N ASP A 508 -41.48 -7.92 8.19
CA ASP A 508 -42.14 -6.67 8.60
C ASP A 508 -41.33 -5.45 9.14
N SER A 509 -41.76 -4.27 8.63
CA SER A 509 -41.65 -2.89 9.14
C SER A 509 -40.56 -1.88 8.69
N SER A 510 -39.90 -2.03 7.53
CA SER A 510 -39.22 -0.86 6.89
C SER A 510 -39.01 -0.94 5.36
N LEU A 511 -39.17 -2.11 4.76
CA LEU A 511 -39.10 -2.32 3.30
C LEU A 511 -40.44 -1.97 2.66
N SER A 512 -40.44 -1.39 1.45
CA SER A 512 -41.67 -1.18 0.68
C SER A 512 -42.36 -2.54 0.43
N ASP A 513 -43.70 -2.58 0.45
CA ASP A 513 -44.51 -3.81 0.30
C ASP A 513 -44.19 -4.64 -0.97
N THR A 514 -43.55 -4.02 -1.96
CA THR A 514 -43.09 -4.65 -3.20
C THR A 514 -41.72 -5.33 -3.07
N GLU A 515 -40.86 -4.90 -2.16
CA GLU A 515 -39.48 -5.41 -1.98
C GLU A 515 -39.37 -6.50 -0.89
N SER A 516 -40.30 -6.53 0.07
CA SER A 516 -40.27 -7.42 1.24
C SER A 516 -40.87 -8.81 1.00
N LYS A 517 -41.64 -9.01 -0.08
CA LYS A 517 -42.34 -10.30 -0.33
C LYS A 517 -41.36 -11.41 -0.70
N GLY A 518 -41.03 -12.25 0.28
CA GLY A 518 -40.20 -13.44 0.11
C GLY A 518 -38.70 -13.17 0.16
N ALA A 519 -38.29 -11.98 0.62
CA ALA A 519 -36.90 -11.65 0.86
C ALA A 519 -36.37 -12.38 2.12
N ILE A 520 -35.13 -12.85 2.03
CA ILE A 520 -34.41 -13.55 3.08
C ILE A 520 -33.13 -12.80 3.40
N ARG A 521 -32.68 -12.93 4.64
CA ARG A 521 -31.36 -12.51 5.08
C ARG A 521 -30.50 -13.74 5.28
N LEU A 522 -29.35 -13.77 4.61
CA LEU A 522 -28.39 -14.87 4.73
C LEU A 522 -27.34 -14.51 5.75
N TRP A 523 -27.03 -15.44 6.65
CA TRP A 523 -26.05 -15.21 7.69
C TRP A 523 -25.21 -16.44 8.03
N THR A 524 -24.06 -16.20 8.64
CA THR A 524 -23.19 -17.23 9.21
C THR A 524 -22.90 -16.95 10.68
N SER A 525 -22.78 -18.02 11.48
CA SER A 525 -22.38 -17.98 12.90
C SER A 525 -20.87 -18.05 13.11
N ASP A 526 -20.11 -18.37 12.06
CA ASP A 526 -18.69 -18.73 12.17
C ASP A 526 -17.81 -17.57 12.68
N PHE A 527 -18.34 -16.35 12.68
CA PHE A 527 -17.58 -15.14 12.97
C PHE A 527 -18.39 -14.04 13.70
N GLY A 528 -19.38 -14.42 14.51
CA GLY A 528 -20.45 -13.52 14.98
C GLY A 528 -21.53 -13.39 13.90
N GLU A 529 -22.78 -13.10 14.27
CA GLU A 529 -23.89 -13.07 13.29
C GLU A 529 -23.66 -12.02 12.20
N LEU A 530 -23.24 -12.47 11.02
CA LEU A 530 -22.93 -11.62 9.88
C LEU A 530 -23.76 -11.98 8.70
N CYS A 531 -24.17 -10.96 7.98
CA CYS A 531 -25.16 -11.07 6.95
C CYS A 531 -24.59 -10.73 5.59
N MET A 532 -25.01 -11.51 4.59
CA MET A 532 -24.60 -11.32 3.21
C MET A 532 -25.17 -9.99 2.68
N ASP A 533 -24.32 -9.15 2.11
CA ASP A 533 -24.61 -7.80 1.65
C ASP A 533 -24.35 -7.68 0.15
N SER A 534 -25.21 -6.96 -0.53
CA SER A 534 -25.24 -6.79 -1.98
C SER A 534 -24.77 -5.40 -2.45
N GLN A 535 -24.50 -4.47 -1.54
CA GLN A 535 -23.92 -3.18 -1.88
C GLN A 535 -22.48 -3.37 -2.34
N PRO A 536 -22.08 -2.85 -3.52
CA PRO A 536 -20.70 -2.84 -3.94
C PRO A 536 -19.81 -1.97 -3.04
N ASN A 537 -20.37 -1.10 -2.21
CA ASN A 537 -19.64 -0.09 -1.44
C ASN A 537 -20.22 0.06 -0.02
N LEU A 538 -19.64 -0.60 0.99
CA LEU A 538 -19.26 -0.05 2.32
C LEU A 538 -18.77 -1.12 3.31
N PRO A 539 -18.09 -0.78 4.43
CA PRO A 539 -16.96 -1.53 4.93
C PRO A 539 -17.35 -2.26 6.21
N SER A 540 -17.31 -3.58 6.23
CA SER A 540 -16.91 -4.23 7.47
C SER A 540 -16.51 -5.64 7.21
N SER A 541 -15.66 -6.08 8.09
CA SER A 541 -15.98 -7.20 8.94
C SER A 541 -16.25 -8.54 8.27
N ILE A 542 -15.27 -9.39 7.94
CA ILE A 542 -15.22 -10.86 8.09
C ILE A 542 -14.79 -11.69 6.87
N GLY A 543 -13.84 -12.59 7.13
CA GLY A 543 -13.23 -13.49 6.18
C GLY A 543 -13.94 -14.84 6.02
N MET A 544 -13.66 -15.43 4.87
CA MET A 544 -13.75 -16.85 4.52
C MET A 544 -15.11 -17.56 4.58
N PHE A 545 -16.13 -16.89 4.07
CA PHE A 545 -16.89 -17.32 2.87
C PHE A 545 -17.29 -16.09 2.04
N ALA A 546 -16.52 -15.04 2.20
CA ALA A 546 -16.94 -13.68 2.03
C ALA A 546 -15.96 -12.97 1.09
N SER A 547 -16.36 -12.83 -0.17
CA SER A 547 -16.17 -11.51 -0.80
C SER A 547 -16.65 -10.41 0.14
N LYS A 548 -16.22 -9.17 -0.09
CA LYS A 548 -16.67 -7.86 0.46
C LYS A 548 -18.19 -7.63 0.58
N ARG A 549 -18.91 -8.62 1.08
CA ARG A 549 -20.32 -8.93 0.91
C ARG A 549 -20.84 -9.59 2.18
N PHE A 550 -20.12 -9.50 3.29
CA PHE A 550 -20.64 -9.83 4.60
C PHE A 550 -20.35 -8.66 5.52
N SER A 551 -21.36 -8.24 6.26
CA SER A 551 -21.27 -7.16 7.23
C SER A 551 -22.10 -7.53 8.45
N PHE A 552 -21.97 -6.80 9.56
CA PHE A 552 -22.87 -6.97 10.70
C PHE A 552 -24.33 -6.97 10.23
N CYS A 553 -25.12 -7.90 10.76
CA CYS A 553 -26.52 -7.99 10.40
C CYS A 553 -27.24 -6.70 10.80
N THR A 554 -27.66 -5.91 9.81
CA THR A 554 -28.45 -4.69 9.98
C THR A 554 -29.84 -4.93 9.39
N MET A 555 -30.74 -3.96 9.57
CA MET A 555 -32.05 -3.98 8.91
C MET A 555 -32.03 -3.36 7.51
N GLU A 556 -30.86 -3.16 6.91
CA GLU A 556 -30.72 -2.47 5.62
C GLU A 556 -31.16 -3.36 4.43
N ASN A 557 -31.68 -2.70 3.39
CA ASN A 557 -32.14 -3.34 2.15
C ASN A 557 -30.98 -4.00 1.37
N SER A 558 -29.75 -3.62 1.67
CA SER A 558 -28.53 -4.19 1.10
C SER A 558 -28.32 -5.66 1.47
N GLN A 559 -28.88 -6.12 2.59
CA GLN A 559 -28.77 -7.49 3.08
C GLN A 559 -30.00 -8.36 2.76
N ALA A 560 -30.92 -7.82 1.97
CA ALA A 560 -32.10 -8.55 1.49
C ALA A 560 -31.77 -9.32 0.20
N TRP A 561 -32.12 -10.59 0.18
CA TRP A 561 -31.92 -11.48 -0.96
C TRP A 561 -33.22 -12.19 -1.34
N GLN A 562 -33.39 -12.47 -2.62
CA GLN A 562 -34.55 -13.18 -3.14
C GLN A 562 -34.08 -14.37 -3.97
N LEU A 563 -34.47 -15.57 -3.55
CA LEU A 563 -34.25 -16.77 -4.34
C LEU A 563 -35.24 -16.81 -5.50
N LEU A 564 -34.73 -16.69 -6.71
CA LEU A 564 -35.53 -16.73 -7.93
C LEU A 564 -35.85 -18.17 -8.35
N PRO A 565 -36.97 -18.43 -9.06
CA PRO A 565 -37.35 -19.78 -9.49
C PRO A 565 -36.33 -20.49 -10.38
N ASN A 566 -35.47 -19.74 -11.05
CA ASN A 566 -34.38 -20.26 -11.89
C ASN A 566 -33.12 -20.64 -11.09
N GLY A 567 -33.17 -20.63 -9.76
CA GLY A 567 -32.05 -20.97 -8.90
C GLY A 567 -31.01 -19.85 -8.74
N LYS A 568 -31.29 -18.63 -9.21
CA LYS A 568 -30.43 -17.46 -8.95
C LYS A 568 -30.83 -16.78 -7.64
N LEU A 569 -29.86 -16.13 -6.99
CA LEU A 569 -30.09 -15.39 -5.76
C LEU A 569 -29.89 -13.89 -6.02
N LEU A 570 -30.98 -13.16 -6.16
CA LEU A 570 -31.03 -11.74 -6.52
C LEU A 570 -30.99 -10.86 -5.27
N SER A 571 -30.26 -9.76 -5.34
CA SER A 571 -30.45 -8.64 -4.43
C SER A 571 -31.41 -7.61 -5.03
N PRO A 572 -32.56 -7.32 -4.39
CA PRO A 572 -33.48 -6.28 -4.85
C PRO A 572 -32.88 -4.87 -4.84
N SER A 573 -31.96 -4.59 -3.90
CA SER A 573 -31.38 -3.27 -3.71
C SER A 573 -30.27 -2.94 -4.71
N SER A 574 -29.53 -3.94 -5.17
CA SER A 574 -28.42 -3.76 -6.12
C SER A 574 -28.75 -4.19 -7.55
N GLY A 575 -29.78 -5.03 -7.73
CA GLY A 575 -30.12 -5.64 -9.03
C GLY A 575 -29.16 -6.75 -9.48
N PHE A 576 -28.14 -7.10 -8.69
CA PHE A 576 -27.19 -8.15 -9.01
C PHE A 576 -27.56 -9.50 -8.39
N CYS A 577 -27.03 -10.57 -8.99
CA CYS A 577 -27.18 -11.93 -8.52
C CYS A 577 -25.87 -12.42 -7.86
N ALA A 578 -25.99 -13.19 -6.78
CA ALA A 578 -24.87 -13.85 -6.15
C ALA A 578 -24.39 -15.05 -6.99
N GLU A 579 -23.09 -15.12 -7.22
CA GLU A 579 -22.42 -16.23 -7.90
C GLU A 579 -21.25 -16.71 -7.04
N VAL A 580 -21.01 -18.02 -6.99
CA VAL A 580 -19.80 -18.59 -6.41
C VAL A 580 -18.86 -18.99 -7.53
N LYS A 581 -17.70 -18.35 -7.60
CA LYS A 581 -16.62 -18.65 -8.54
C LYS A 581 -15.55 -19.50 -7.88
N GLU A 582 -14.86 -20.28 -8.69
CA GLU A 582 -13.66 -21.02 -8.28
C GLU A 582 -12.46 -20.09 -8.37
N VAL A 583 -11.77 -19.91 -7.25
CA VAL A 583 -10.44 -19.33 -7.21
C VAL A 583 -9.48 -20.49 -7.12
N ALA A 584 -8.51 -20.54 -8.03
CA ALA A 584 -7.51 -21.58 -7.96
C ALA A 584 -6.85 -21.57 -6.56
N PRO A 585 -6.48 -22.71 -5.99
CA PRO A 585 -5.93 -22.74 -4.63
C PRO A 585 -4.45 -22.36 -4.62
N ILE A 586 -3.70 -22.65 -5.70
CA ILE A 586 -2.26 -22.37 -5.74
C ILE A 586 -1.95 -21.21 -6.68
N ARG A 587 -1.11 -20.28 -6.24
CA ARG A 587 -0.51 -19.23 -7.08
C ARG A 587 1.00 -19.30 -7.03
N ILE A 588 1.63 -19.01 -8.17
CA ILE A 588 3.08 -18.83 -8.25
C ILE A 588 3.35 -17.46 -8.87
N TRP A 589 4.06 -16.61 -8.13
CA TRP A 589 4.51 -15.30 -8.59
C TRP A 589 6.01 -15.29 -8.79
N LEU A 590 6.44 -14.51 -9.79
CA LEU A 590 7.83 -14.31 -10.14
C LEU A 590 8.17 -12.84 -10.10
N ALA A 591 9.39 -12.51 -9.70
CA ALA A 591 9.98 -11.18 -9.85
C ALA A 591 11.50 -11.29 -10.03
N ARG A 592 12.11 -10.20 -10.54
CA ARG A 592 13.55 -10.11 -10.77
C ARG A 592 14.17 -9.00 -9.93
N GLY A 593 15.17 -9.34 -9.12
CA GLY A 593 15.92 -8.40 -8.28
C GLY A 593 16.94 -7.58 -9.07
N LEU A 594 17.36 -6.46 -8.48
CA LEU A 594 18.30 -5.51 -9.11
C LEU A 594 19.66 -6.13 -9.43
N LYS A 595 20.11 -7.09 -8.61
CA LYS A 595 21.40 -7.80 -8.82
C LYS A 595 21.24 -9.08 -9.65
N GLY A 596 20.10 -9.25 -10.32
CA GLY A 596 19.81 -10.41 -11.17
C GLY A 596 19.30 -11.63 -10.42
N GLN A 597 18.92 -11.51 -9.14
CA GLN A 597 18.27 -12.59 -8.40
C GLN A 597 16.86 -12.85 -8.95
N TYR A 598 16.40 -14.08 -8.82
CA TYR A 598 15.03 -14.49 -9.10
C TYR A 598 14.28 -14.65 -7.78
N TYR A 599 13.09 -14.05 -7.71
CA TYR A 599 12.17 -14.28 -6.61
C TYR A 599 11.02 -15.15 -7.10
N VAL A 600 10.74 -16.22 -6.38
CA VAL A 600 9.62 -17.14 -6.66
C VAL A 600 8.78 -17.25 -5.41
N ALA A 601 7.52 -16.81 -5.44
CA ALA A 601 6.60 -16.95 -4.32
C ALA A 601 5.54 -18.00 -4.65
N PHE A 602 5.39 -18.99 -3.79
CA PHE A 602 4.25 -19.90 -3.77
C PHE A 602 3.24 -19.37 -2.77
N PHE A 603 1.97 -19.33 -3.18
CA PHE A 603 0.86 -19.03 -2.30
C PHE A 603 -0.12 -20.17 -2.32
N ASN A 604 -0.61 -20.54 -1.14
CA ASN A 604 -1.69 -21.49 -0.97
C ASN A 604 -2.89 -20.75 -0.41
N LEU A 605 -3.89 -20.50 -1.25
CA LEU A 605 -5.15 -19.87 -0.86
C LEU A 605 -6.16 -20.87 -0.29
N GLY A 606 -5.87 -22.17 -0.38
CA GLY A 606 -6.72 -23.25 0.08
C GLY A 606 -6.61 -23.52 1.59
N GLN A 607 -7.59 -24.27 2.08
CA GLN A 607 -7.77 -24.59 3.51
C GLN A 607 -6.77 -25.62 4.06
N ASN A 608 -6.09 -26.35 3.18
CA ASN A 608 -5.20 -27.45 3.55
C ASN A 608 -3.77 -27.13 3.15
N SER A 609 -2.81 -27.49 4.00
CA SER A 609 -1.40 -27.42 3.66
C SER A 609 -1.11 -28.25 2.41
N THR A 610 -0.38 -27.67 1.46
CA THR A 610 -0.16 -28.26 0.14
C THR A 610 1.31 -28.20 -0.24
N THR A 611 1.85 -29.33 -0.69
CA THR A 611 3.18 -29.34 -1.31
C THR A 611 3.09 -28.76 -2.72
N VAL A 612 3.69 -27.59 -2.91
CA VAL A 612 3.82 -26.92 -4.21
C VAL A 612 5.19 -27.23 -4.79
N THR A 613 5.22 -27.69 -6.04
CA THR A 613 6.47 -27.97 -6.76
C THR A 613 6.52 -27.20 -8.07
N TYR A 614 7.66 -26.56 -8.34
CA TYR A 614 7.89 -25.76 -9.52
C TYR A 614 9.22 -26.14 -10.16
N SER A 615 9.19 -26.56 -11.43
CA SER A 615 10.42 -26.79 -12.20
C SER A 615 11.00 -25.45 -12.67
N LEU A 616 12.29 -25.22 -12.43
CA LEU A 616 12.95 -23.99 -12.85
C LEU A 616 13.01 -23.87 -14.38
N ALA A 617 12.86 -24.96 -15.15
CA ALA A 617 12.69 -24.91 -16.60
C ALA A 617 11.57 -23.96 -17.05
N GLY A 618 10.54 -23.76 -16.22
CA GLY A 618 9.48 -22.77 -16.45
C GLY A 618 9.97 -21.31 -16.46
N LEU A 619 11.05 -20.98 -15.72
CA LEU A 619 11.66 -19.64 -15.74
C LEU A 619 12.25 -19.32 -17.12
N GLN A 620 12.78 -20.31 -17.84
CA GLN A 620 13.33 -20.11 -19.19
C GLN A 620 12.28 -19.69 -20.20
N GLN A 621 11.08 -20.27 -20.11
CA GLN A 621 10.03 -20.04 -21.10
C GLN A 621 9.57 -18.58 -21.11
N ARG A 622 9.66 -17.87 -19.97
CA ARG A 622 9.35 -16.44 -19.88
C ARG A 622 10.57 -15.52 -19.98
N GLN A 623 11.78 -16.02 -19.80
CA GLN A 623 13.00 -15.25 -19.97
C GLN A 623 13.89 -15.84 -21.07
N PRO A 624 13.76 -15.37 -22.33
CA PRO A 624 14.54 -15.88 -23.47
C PRO A 624 16.07 -15.80 -23.29
N GLY A 625 16.55 -14.97 -22.35
CA GLY A 625 17.97 -14.84 -21.98
C GLY A 625 18.45 -15.85 -20.92
N LEU A 626 17.56 -16.60 -20.27
CA LEU A 626 17.90 -17.58 -19.24
C LEU A 626 18.14 -18.96 -19.88
N LYS A 627 19.41 -19.35 -19.98
CA LYS A 627 19.80 -20.72 -20.39
C LYS A 627 19.87 -21.63 -19.15
N LEU A 628 18.82 -22.40 -18.88
CA LEU A 628 18.85 -23.59 -18.03
C LEU A 628 19.00 -24.85 -18.90
N ALA A 629 19.56 -25.90 -18.31
CA ALA A 629 19.73 -27.18 -18.97
C ALA A 629 18.37 -27.84 -19.21
N THR A 630 18.08 -28.21 -20.47
CA THR A 630 16.91 -29.01 -20.81
C THR A 630 17.29 -30.49 -20.69
N THR A 631 16.70 -31.20 -19.72
CA THR A 631 16.81 -32.66 -19.67
C THR A 631 15.95 -33.26 -20.79
N LYS A 632 16.58 -33.79 -21.84
CA LYS A 632 15.92 -34.75 -22.72
C LYS A 632 15.54 -35.98 -21.90
N ALA A 633 14.24 -36.22 -21.75
CA ALA A 633 13.73 -37.48 -21.21
C ALA A 633 14.35 -38.66 -21.99
N ARG A 634 15.08 -39.55 -21.30
CA ARG A 634 15.51 -40.82 -21.90
C ARG A 634 14.26 -41.67 -22.12
N GLY A 635 13.75 -41.66 -23.35
CA GLY A 635 12.77 -42.64 -23.80
C GLY A 635 13.36 -44.04 -23.65
N ALA A 636 12.55 -44.95 -23.10
CA ALA A 636 12.86 -46.37 -23.07
C ALA A 636 13.05 -46.89 -24.51
N GLN A 637 14.25 -47.33 -24.85
CA GLN A 637 14.49 -48.23 -25.98
C GLN A 637 15.33 -49.42 -25.50
N GLY A 638 14.92 -50.60 -25.97
CA GLY A 638 15.40 -51.92 -25.58
C GLY A 638 16.87 -52.21 -25.92
N PRO A 639 17.32 -53.45 -25.67
CA PRO A 639 18.73 -53.78 -25.64
C PRO A 639 19.27 -54.09 -27.04
N GLU A 640 20.39 -53.47 -27.42
CA GLU A 640 21.47 -54.10 -28.20
C GLU A 640 22.69 -53.17 -28.34
N ALA A 641 23.89 -53.75 -28.24
CA ALA A 641 25.22 -53.15 -28.46
C ALA A 641 25.85 -53.81 -29.72
N PRO A 642 27.04 -53.43 -30.29
CA PRO A 642 28.12 -52.61 -29.70
C PRO A 642 28.95 -51.65 -30.61
N LYS A 643 29.67 -50.72 -29.94
CA LYS A 643 30.99 -50.08 -30.22
C LYS A 643 31.27 -49.37 -31.56
N THR A 644 31.61 -48.06 -31.50
CA THR A 644 32.94 -47.47 -31.80
C THR A 644 32.94 -45.93 -31.82
N GLN A 645 33.74 -45.29 -30.95
CA GLN A 645 34.66 -44.14 -31.19
C GLN A 645 34.91 -43.29 -29.92
N PRO A 646 36.13 -42.78 -29.71
CA PRO A 646 36.54 -42.02 -28.53
C PRO A 646 36.37 -40.51 -28.73
N GLY A 647 36.02 -39.82 -27.64
CA GLY A 647 36.22 -38.36 -27.50
C GLY A 647 35.08 -37.51 -28.02
N LEU A 648 34.10 -37.25 -27.15
CA LEU A 648 33.37 -35.98 -27.09
C LEU A 648 33.13 -35.76 -25.60
N ASP A 649 33.80 -34.75 -25.05
CA ASP A 649 33.64 -34.32 -23.67
C ASP A 649 32.16 -34.20 -23.32
N ALA A 650 31.77 -34.78 -22.20
CA ALA A 650 30.48 -34.50 -21.59
C ALA A 650 30.47 -33.00 -21.28
N ASP A 651 29.68 -32.23 -22.04
CA ASP A 651 29.44 -30.82 -21.72
C ASP A 651 28.62 -30.76 -20.42
N ASP A 652 29.34 -30.68 -19.30
CA ASP A 652 28.86 -30.57 -17.92
C ASP A 652 28.34 -29.15 -17.62
N SER A 653 27.60 -28.56 -18.57
CA SER A 653 27.16 -27.16 -18.54
C SER A 653 25.75 -26.99 -17.94
N THR A 654 25.47 -27.65 -16.82
CA THR A 654 24.21 -27.46 -16.08
C THR A 654 24.21 -26.12 -15.32
N THR A 655 23.35 -25.19 -15.73
CA THR A 655 23.09 -23.95 -14.97
C THR A 655 22.44 -24.33 -13.64
N GLN A 656 23.21 -24.19 -12.55
CA GLN A 656 22.77 -24.46 -11.19
C GLN A 656 22.25 -23.18 -10.55
N CYS A 657 21.07 -23.24 -9.94
CA CYS A 657 20.55 -22.17 -9.09
C CYS A 657 20.84 -22.49 -7.62
N THR A 658 21.25 -21.48 -6.86
CA THR A 658 21.45 -21.53 -5.41
C THR A 658 20.64 -20.42 -4.76
N GLY A 659 20.31 -20.52 -3.48
CA GLY A 659 19.49 -19.51 -2.84
C GLY A 659 19.00 -19.87 -1.45
N GLU A 660 17.90 -19.25 -1.02
CA GLU A 660 17.24 -19.56 0.24
C GLU A 660 15.71 -19.50 0.09
N GLU A 661 14.99 -20.24 0.94
CA GLU A 661 13.61 -19.93 1.29
C GLU A 661 13.62 -18.89 2.42
N VAL A 662 13.07 -17.71 2.13
CA VAL A 662 13.24 -16.45 2.87
C VAL A 662 12.63 -16.50 4.27
N TRP A 663 11.51 -17.20 4.45
CA TRP A 663 10.79 -17.22 5.72
C TRP A 663 11.37 -18.23 6.72
N SER A 664 11.80 -19.39 6.24
CA SER A 664 12.40 -20.47 7.02
C SER A 664 13.92 -20.38 7.12
N ARG A 665 14.57 -19.55 6.27
CA ARG A 665 16.03 -19.47 6.12
C ARG A 665 16.67 -20.79 5.67
N THR A 666 15.90 -21.64 4.99
CA THR A 666 16.40 -22.90 4.45
C THR A 666 17.26 -22.61 3.22
N GLU A 667 18.54 -22.93 3.28
CA GLU A 667 19.46 -22.80 2.15
C GLU A 667 19.13 -23.83 1.06
N LEU A 668 19.28 -23.40 -0.19
CA LEU A 668 19.09 -24.21 -1.40
C LEU A 668 20.39 -24.24 -2.19
N ASP A 669 20.91 -25.43 -2.43
CA ASP A 669 22.11 -25.64 -3.24
C ASP A 669 21.79 -26.48 -4.48
N LYS A 670 22.23 -26.02 -5.65
CA LYS A 670 22.11 -26.70 -6.95
C LYS A 670 20.72 -27.25 -7.26
N VAL A 671 19.70 -26.40 -7.14
CA VAL A 671 18.31 -26.80 -7.39
C VAL A 671 17.92 -26.71 -8.87
N GLU A 672 17.23 -27.74 -9.37
CA GLU A 672 16.56 -27.75 -10.68
C GLU A 672 15.04 -27.56 -10.57
N SER A 673 14.51 -27.76 -9.36
CA SER A 673 13.12 -27.54 -8.99
C SER A 673 13.04 -27.02 -7.56
N LEU A 674 11.98 -26.27 -7.30
CA LEU A 674 11.60 -25.82 -5.97
C LEU A 674 10.44 -26.68 -5.47
N SER A 675 10.48 -27.07 -4.21
CA SER A 675 9.38 -27.77 -3.55
C SER A 675 9.27 -27.30 -2.12
N ALA A 676 8.06 -26.95 -1.69
CA ALA A 676 7.77 -26.59 -0.30
C ALA A 676 6.37 -27.04 0.10
N LEU A 677 6.23 -27.48 1.35
CA LEU A 677 4.94 -27.63 2.01
C LEU A 677 4.46 -26.23 2.42
N VAL A 678 3.48 -25.70 1.71
CA VAL A 678 2.90 -24.38 1.99
C VAL A 678 1.69 -24.56 2.90
N PRO A 679 1.67 -23.95 4.11
CA PRO A 679 0.53 -24.03 5.02
C PRO A 679 -0.78 -23.56 4.39
N SER A 680 -1.91 -23.89 5.01
CA SER A 680 -3.20 -23.25 4.70
C SER A 680 -3.05 -21.73 4.79
N HIS A 681 -3.49 -21.01 3.74
CA HIS A 681 -3.37 -19.56 3.60
C HIS A 681 -1.94 -19.01 3.69
N GLY A 682 -0.94 -19.89 3.62
CA GLY A 682 0.46 -19.57 3.77
C GLY A 682 1.16 -19.27 2.44
N CYS A 683 2.43 -18.91 2.55
CA CYS A 683 3.31 -18.73 1.41
C CYS A 683 4.70 -19.32 1.68
N ALA A 684 5.42 -19.60 0.60
CA ALA A 684 6.86 -19.86 0.61
C ALA A 684 7.51 -18.91 -0.40
N LEU A 685 8.58 -18.22 -0.01
CA LEU A 685 9.25 -17.24 -0.84
C LEU A 685 10.71 -17.64 -1.03
N PHE A 686 11.13 -17.80 -2.27
CA PHE A 686 12.50 -18.17 -2.62
C PHE A 686 13.24 -17.00 -3.21
N SER A 687 14.50 -16.82 -2.83
CA SER A 687 15.45 -15.93 -3.50
C SER A 687 16.57 -16.77 -4.11
N LEU A 688 16.71 -16.72 -5.43
CA LEU A 688 17.63 -17.57 -6.18
C LEU A 688 18.63 -16.76 -6.99
N ILE A 689 19.86 -17.26 -7.08
CA ILE A 689 20.89 -16.81 -8.01
C ILE A 689 21.20 -17.99 -8.93
N CYS A 690 21.01 -17.78 -10.23
CA CYS A 690 21.24 -18.80 -11.26
C CYS A 690 22.44 -18.41 -12.11
N SER A 691 23.48 -19.24 -12.14
CA SER A 691 24.70 -18.99 -12.92
C SER A 691 24.69 -19.81 -14.22
N GLY A 692 24.65 -19.14 -15.37
CA GLY A 692 24.93 -19.76 -16.67
C GLY A 692 26.41 -19.63 -17.00
N SER A 693 27.08 -20.72 -17.39
CA SER A 693 28.44 -20.68 -17.91
C SER A 693 28.48 -19.95 -19.26
N GLY A 694 28.69 -18.63 -19.24
CA GLY A 694 28.87 -17.87 -20.48
C GLY A 694 28.55 -16.39 -20.43
N GLY A 695 29.18 -15.66 -19.51
CA GLY A 695 29.18 -14.20 -19.53
C GLY A 695 30.38 -13.68 -18.75
N LYS A 696 31.45 -13.31 -19.46
CA LYS A 696 32.56 -12.57 -18.86
C LYS A 696 32.00 -11.39 -18.08
N ASN A 697 32.47 -11.23 -16.84
CA ASN A 697 32.34 -10.03 -16.04
C ASN A 697 32.50 -8.79 -16.95
N LEU A 698 31.43 -8.02 -17.11
CA LEU A 698 31.55 -6.63 -17.49
C LEU A 698 31.52 -5.86 -16.17
N ALA A 699 32.74 -5.51 -15.75
CA ALA A 699 33.07 -4.67 -14.61
C ALA A 699 32.51 -3.25 -14.76
#